data_AF-A0A6I3QLB7-F1
#
_entry.id   AF-A0A6I3QLB7-F1
#
_cell.length_a   1.000
_cell.length_b   1.000
_cell.length_c   1.000
_cell.angle_alpha   90.00
_cell.angle_beta   90.00
_cell.angle_gamma   90.00
#
_symmetry.space_group_name_H-M   'P 1'
#
loop_
_entity.id
_entity.type
_entity.pdbx_description
1 polymer ?
#
loop_
_entity_poly.entity_id
_entity_poly.type
_entity_poly.pdbx_seq_one_letter_code
_entity_poly.pdbx_strand_id
1 'polypeptide(L)'
;MTPEQKARISIDKKLEQSGWMVQDVKRLNPMASLGVAVREFPTDTGPVDYALFVNGIPVGVIEAKKSDAGENITAVEEQSARYANSTFKWVKAEYSIRFAYEATDKLIRFTDYKDIKFRSRTVFSFHRPETLEALLASPDTIRNNMKHFPSLDETGFRRCQINAIRNLDNSFANNRPKALVQMATGAGKTFTAITAAYRLLKYGKMNRILFLVDTKSLGEQAEREFLAYTPNDDPRPFFQLYGVCRLKSSYIPSDVQICISTIQRMYSILKGEDLDESAEETPFAEYVTADSKAPKEVVYNEKYPPEFFDCIIVDECHRSIYNVWSQVLSYFDSFIIGLTATPDKRTFAFFDENIVSEYPREQAIVDGVNVGEDIFVIETEITKNGAYLMKQMIEHRNRLSREKRWMQMDEDIDYVPPQLDRDIVNPSQIRTVIRTFKENLFTTLFPRRKEVPKTLIFAKTDSHADDIVQIVRDEFGEGNEFCRKITYSADNPESVLSSFRNDYNPRIAVTVDMIATGTDVKPIECLIFIPVFQGNVQMLMQTGLAQCLFSAPVVKLLREKDGRVQGAVAQVGQDRYIKALARKGVVLSTGDYMSNAEMLRRFCPGMADTPQLWLGRDKNHSPSNTGDGHRMGMWIGAKLQDSPHAPCAHHMGSVFGASGFVLLNTWGLRFVNEDAPGQQIGSQIENLPDKTAWQFVDSNWPEQVRRVHPNHGSVCFFVTDEELEDGTLYSKLSTIDNYISPALVEKAVASGKLLRADTLEELVEKTGLPMEQTLVSLERYNSMCAEGNDRDYGKRAMRLFPVEKGPFYAAKFVPATMIAVMGGLESDEEARCYDEEGKAIPGLYVAGNVQGNRFSVDYPLTVPGLSHSIALTFGRIAGRNAAQG
;
A
#
# COMPACT_ATOMS: atom_id res chain seq x y z
N MET A 1 -44.95 11.81 -15.68
CA MET A 1 -44.38 12.27 -14.40
C MET A 1 -43.36 13.37 -14.67
N THR A 2 -43.52 14.51 -14.02
CA THR A 2 -42.52 15.59 -14.02
C THR A 2 -41.23 15.14 -13.30
N PRO A 3 -40.08 15.78 -13.54
CA PRO A 3 -38.84 15.48 -12.81
C PRO A 3 -38.98 15.58 -11.29
N GLU A 4 -39.79 16.52 -10.82
CA GLU A 4 -40.10 16.69 -9.39
C GLU A 4 -40.97 15.56 -8.85
N GLN A 5 -41.98 15.12 -9.61
CA GLN A 5 -42.77 13.93 -9.25
C GLN A 5 -41.89 12.67 -9.15
N LYS A 6 -40.84 12.54 -9.97
CA LYS A 6 -39.87 11.44 -9.86
C LYS A 6 -39.05 11.52 -8.58
N ALA A 7 -38.61 12.72 -8.20
CA ALA A 7 -37.90 12.94 -6.95
C ALA A 7 -38.80 12.62 -5.74
N ARG A 8 -40.07 13.03 -5.77
CA ARG A 8 -41.06 12.71 -4.73
C ARG A 8 -41.23 11.21 -4.50
N ILE A 9 -41.20 10.35 -5.52
CA ILE A 9 -41.21 8.89 -5.32
C ILE A 9 -40.03 8.41 -4.45
N SER A 10 -38.82 8.93 -4.70
CA SER A 10 -37.66 8.57 -3.88
C SER A 10 -37.74 9.14 -2.47
N ILE A 11 -38.30 10.35 -2.32
CA ILE A 11 -38.50 11.00 -1.02
C ILE A 11 -39.52 10.22 -0.20
N ASP A 12 -40.65 9.83 -0.79
CA ASP A 12 -41.67 9.00 -0.16
C ASP A 12 -41.06 7.68 0.36
N LYS A 13 -40.27 6.99 -0.47
CA LYS A 13 -39.59 5.75 -0.06
C LYS A 13 -38.64 5.97 1.13
N LYS A 14 -37.86 7.06 1.13
CA LYS A 14 -36.95 7.40 2.24
C LYS A 14 -37.73 7.77 3.51
N LEU A 15 -38.86 8.46 3.39
CA LEU A 15 -39.75 8.76 4.51
C LEU A 15 -40.33 7.48 5.12
N GLU A 16 -40.85 6.58 4.28
CA GLU A 16 -41.39 5.28 4.71
C GLU A 16 -40.32 4.42 5.40
N GLN A 17 -39.11 4.33 4.83
CA GLN A 17 -37.96 3.66 5.47
C GLN A 17 -37.58 4.30 6.82
N SER A 18 -37.83 5.61 6.97
CA SER A 18 -37.62 6.37 8.21
C SER A 18 -38.82 6.31 9.16
N GLY A 19 -39.81 5.44 8.91
CA GLY A 19 -40.95 5.20 9.80
C GLY A 19 -42.12 6.17 9.63
N TRP A 20 -42.08 7.05 8.62
CA TRP A 20 -43.18 7.99 8.35
C TRP A 20 -44.29 7.33 7.54
N MET A 21 -45.54 7.56 7.94
CA MET A 21 -46.69 7.24 7.10
C MET A 21 -46.97 8.38 6.13
N VAL A 22 -46.74 8.15 4.83
CA VAL A 22 -46.98 9.17 3.81
C VAL A 22 -48.44 9.17 3.37
N GLN A 23 -49.10 10.33 3.41
CA GLN A 23 -50.51 10.50 3.05
C GLN A 23 -50.71 11.67 2.09
N ASP A 24 -51.76 11.62 1.28
CA ASP A 24 -52.25 12.80 0.57
C ASP A 24 -53.30 13.53 1.41
N VAL A 25 -53.42 14.85 1.27
CA VAL A 25 -54.42 15.68 1.98
C VAL A 25 -55.85 15.12 1.90
N LYS A 26 -56.22 14.45 0.80
CA LYS A 26 -57.56 13.85 0.63
C LYS A 26 -57.87 12.72 1.60
N ARG A 27 -56.84 12.08 2.17
CA ARG A 27 -56.94 10.96 3.13
C ARG A 27 -56.35 11.33 4.49
N LEU A 28 -56.25 12.62 4.78
CA LEU A 28 -55.60 13.17 5.96
C LEU A 28 -56.14 12.55 7.25
N ASN A 29 -55.29 11.78 7.92
CA ASN A 29 -55.45 11.36 9.30
C ASN A 29 -54.10 11.55 10.02
N PRO A 30 -53.87 12.72 10.68
CA PRO A 30 -52.63 13.04 11.38
C PRO A 30 -52.34 12.12 12.58
N MET A 31 -53.34 11.35 13.03
CA MET A 31 -53.26 10.42 14.16
C MET A 31 -53.11 8.96 13.71
N ALA A 32 -52.90 8.70 12.41
CA ALA A 32 -52.82 7.33 11.88
C ALA A 32 -51.57 6.55 12.34
N SER A 33 -50.51 7.25 12.73
CA SER A 33 -49.25 6.73 13.27
C SER A 33 -48.60 7.81 14.12
N LEU A 34 -47.51 7.47 14.82
CA LEU A 34 -46.73 8.46 15.56
C LEU A 34 -46.26 9.59 14.65
N GLY A 35 -45.72 9.28 13.47
CA GLY A 35 -45.33 10.25 12.45
C GLY A 35 -46.11 10.10 11.15
N VAL A 36 -46.70 11.21 10.67
CA VAL A 36 -47.43 11.29 9.40
C VAL A 36 -46.83 12.40 8.53
N ALA A 37 -46.45 12.07 7.29
CA ALA A 37 -45.97 13.03 6.30
C ALA A 37 -47.06 13.29 5.26
N VAL A 38 -47.63 14.50 5.22
CA VAL A 38 -48.77 14.82 4.36
C VAL A 38 -48.31 15.62 3.14
N ARG A 39 -48.56 15.08 1.94
CA ARG A 39 -48.22 15.72 0.66
C ARG A 39 -49.11 16.92 0.37
N GLU A 40 -48.51 17.98 -0.18
CA GLU A 40 -49.21 19.18 -0.69
C GLU A 40 -50.13 19.83 0.35
N PHE A 41 -49.65 19.92 1.60
CA PHE A 41 -50.45 20.43 2.71
C PHE A 41 -50.69 21.95 2.57
N PRO A 42 -51.94 22.44 2.63
CA PRO A 42 -52.22 23.83 2.38
C PRO A 42 -51.84 24.74 3.56
N THR A 43 -51.07 25.80 3.27
CA THR A 43 -50.80 26.91 4.19
C THR A 43 -51.37 28.23 3.65
N ASP A 44 -51.34 29.29 4.46
CA ASP A 44 -51.71 30.66 4.03
C ASP A 44 -50.77 31.25 2.97
N THR A 45 -49.52 30.79 2.87
CA THR A 45 -48.55 31.22 1.85
C THR A 45 -48.42 30.25 0.66
N GLY A 46 -49.35 29.32 0.50
CA GLY A 46 -49.33 28.27 -0.54
C GLY A 46 -49.15 26.85 0.03
N PRO A 47 -49.34 25.79 -0.77
CA PRO A 47 -49.15 24.44 -0.29
C PRO A 47 -47.66 24.13 -0.07
N VAL A 48 -47.32 23.53 1.07
CA VAL A 48 -45.99 22.95 1.32
C VAL A 48 -45.93 21.54 0.74
N ASP A 49 -44.79 21.12 0.20
CA ASP A 49 -44.68 19.80 -0.43
C ASP A 49 -44.95 18.66 0.54
N TYR A 50 -44.37 18.71 1.75
CA TYR A 50 -44.75 17.82 2.84
C TYR A 50 -44.84 18.56 4.17
N ALA A 51 -45.93 18.30 4.89
CA ALA A 51 -46.10 18.65 6.30
C ALA A 51 -45.83 17.44 7.18
N LEU A 52 -44.92 17.56 8.14
CA LEU A 52 -44.56 16.51 9.08
C LEU A 52 -45.33 16.69 10.39
N PHE A 53 -46.15 15.69 10.73
CA PHE A 53 -46.90 15.63 11.97
C PHE A 53 -46.32 14.57 12.89
N VAL A 54 -46.11 14.92 14.16
CA VAL A 54 -45.76 13.98 15.23
C VAL A 54 -46.85 14.05 16.28
N ASN A 55 -47.45 12.90 16.60
CA ASN A 55 -48.60 12.79 17.51
C ASN A 55 -49.75 13.78 17.14
N GLY A 56 -50.01 13.92 15.83
CA GLY A 56 -51.04 14.81 15.29
C GLY A 56 -50.72 16.32 15.29
N ILE A 57 -49.55 16.73 15.78
CA ILE A 57 -49.12 18.14 15.81
C ILE A 57 -48.12 18.37 14.68
N PRO A 58 -48.26 19.44 13.86
CA PRO A 58 -47.28 19.76 12.84
C PRO A 58 -45.99 20.26 13.50
N VAL A 59 -44.86 19.64 13.15
CA VAL A 59 -43.54 19.90 13.75
C VAL A 59 -42.48 20.26 12.73
N GLY A 60 -42.70 19.90 11.46
CA GLY A 60 -41.71 20.08 10.41
C GLY A 60 -42.28 20.22 9.01
N VAL A 61 -41.43 20.67 8.10
CA VAL A 61 -41.72 20.82 6.67
C VAL A 61 -40.64 20.19 5.81
N ILE A 62 -41.02 19.68 4.63
CA ILE A 62 -40.09 19.26 3.58
C ILE A 62 -40.44 20.02 2.31
N GLU A 63 -39.44 20.66 1.71
CA GLU A 63 -39.51 21.24 0.38
C GLU A 63 -38.78 20.31 -0.60
N ALA A 64 -39.51 19.79 -1.59
CA ALA A 64 -39.02 18.78 -2.53
C ALA A 64 -38.68 19.40 -3.88
N LYS A 65 -37.48 19.14 -4.41
CA LYS A 65 -37.07 19.62 -5.73
C LYS A 65 -36.66 18.48 -6.66
N LYS A 66 -36.67 18.76 -7.97
CA LYS A 66 -36.13 17.88 -9.02
C LYS A 66 -34.63 17.59 -8.77
N SER A 67 -34.14 16.45 -9.26
CA SER A 67 -32.74 15.99 -9.04
C SER A 67 -31.68 17.05 -9.30
N ASP A 68 -31.74 17.72 -10.46
CA ASP A 68 -30.74 18.70 -10.90
C ASP A 68 -30.78 20.01 -10.09
N ALA A 69 -31.84 20.25 -9.29
CA ALA A 69 -31.88 21.40 -8.39
C ALA A 69 -30.93 21.25 -7.19
N GLY A 70 -30.32 20.07 -7.00
CA GLY A 70 -29.30 19.85 -5.97
C GLY A 70 -28.11 20.82 -6.06
N GLU A 71 -27.76 21.31 -7.25
CA GLU A 71 -26.70 22.30 -7.46
C GLU A 71 -26.99 23.65 -6.76
N ASN A 72 -28.27 24.00 -6.61
CA ASN A 72 -28.72 25.27 -6.03
C ASN A 72 -29.73 25.07 -4.88
N ILE A 73 -29.60 23.98 -4.13
CA ILE A 73 -30.56 23.62 -3.07
C ILE A 73 -30.64 24.67 -1.95
N THR A 74 -29.59 25.48 -1.75
CA THR A 74 -29.56 26.54 -0.74
C THR A 74 -30.55 27.67 -1.03
N ALA A 75 -30.90 27.92 -2.30
CA ALA A 75 -31.93 28.89 -2.67
C ALA A 75 -33.34 28.47 -2.21
N VAL A 76 -33.50 27.21 -1.82
CA VAL A 76 -34.76 26.63 -1.31
C VAL A 76 -34.95 26.93 0.18
N GLU A 77 -33.89 27.29 0.90
CA GLU A 77 -33.91 27.57 2.35
C GLU A 77 -34.83 28.77 2.69
N GLU A 78 -34.97 29.76 1.80
CA GLU A 78 -35.94 30.86 1.96
C GLU A 78 -37.39 30.37 1.92
N GLN A 79 -37.67 29.37 1.08
CA GLN A 79 -39.01 28.82 0.88
C GLN A 79 -39.40 27.91 2.05
N SER A 80 -38.48 27.06 2.53
CA SER A 80 -38.71 26.23 3.73
C SER A 80 -38.85 27.10 4.98
N ALA A 81 -38.04 28.14 5.13
CA ALA A 81 -38.17 29.12 6.22
C ALA A 81 -39.49 29.90 6.18
N ARG A 82 -39.97 30.26 4.98
CA ARG A 82 -41.31 30.85 4.82
C ARG A 82 -42.38 29.90 5.35
N TYR A 83 -42.39 28.64 4.91
CA TYR A 83 -43.39 27.66 5.35
C TYR A 83 -43.32 27.34 6.84
N ALA A 84 -42.15 27.37 7.45
CA ALA A 84 -42.01 27.20 8.90
C ALA A 84 -42.71 28.31 9.70
N ASN A 85 -42.90 29.50 9.11
CA ASN A 85 -43.61 30.62 9.72
C ASN A 85 -45.06 30.78 9.22
N SER A 86 -45.54 29.88 8.35
CA SER A 86 -46.87 29.95 7.74
C SER A 86 -47.94 29.32 8.62
N THR A 87 -49.19 29.76 8.43
CA THR A 87 -50.35 29.16 9.09
C THR A 87 -50.87 27.96 8.28
N PHE A 88 -50.76 26.77 8.86
CA PHE A 88 -51.29 25.51 8.33
C PHE A 88 -52.81 25.51 8.41
N LYS A 89 -53.47 25.34 7.25
CA LYS A 89 -54.93 25.33 7.21
C LYS A 89 -55.46 24.09 7.93
N TRP A 90 -56.59 24.24 8.61
CA TRP A 90 -57.30 23.19 9.35
C TRP A 90 -56.64 22.70 10.65
N VAL A 91 -55.44 23.16 11.00
CA VAL A 91 -54.83 22.94 12.32
C VAL A 91 -55.30 24.05 13.26
N LYS A 92 -56.11 23.70 14.27
CA LYS A 92 -56.66 24.66 15.24
C LYS A 92 -55.88 24.76 16.55
N ALA A 93 -55.07 23.74 16.85
CA ALA A 93 -54.19 23.75 18.01
C ALA A 93 -53.05 24.75 17.81
N GLU A 94 -52.47 25.24 18.89
CA GLU A 94 -51.23 26.01 18.83
C GLU A 94 -50.06 25.08 18.49
N TYR A 95 -49.19 25.49 17.57
CA TYR A 95 -48.03 24.72 17.14
C TYR A 95 -46.90 25.66 16.74
N SER A 96 -45.68 25.11 16.68
CA SER A 96 -44.51 25.78 16.11
C SER A 96 -43.78 24.79 15.23
N ILE A 97 -43.46 25.19 14.00
CA ILE A 97 -42.60 24.40 13.12
C ILE A 97 -41.15 24.60 13.56
N ARG A 98 -40.48 23.52 13.93
CA ARG A 98 -39.08 23.54 14.38
C ARG A 98 -38.13 22.99 13.32
N PHE A 99 -38.60 22.01 12.56
CA PHE A 99 -37.77 21.21 11.67
C PHE A 99 -38.02 21.57 10.20
N ALA A 100 -36.97 21.79 9.43
CA ALA A 100 -37.08 22.00 7.99
C ALA A 100 -36.14 21.07 7.25
N TYR A 101 -36.62 20.52 6.14
CA TYR A 101 -35.84 19.72 5.22
C TYR A 101 -35.93 20.28 3.80
N GLU A 102 -34.79 20.30 3.11
CA GLU A 102 -34.70 20.52 1.67
C GLU A 102 -34.24 19.22 1.02
N ALA A 103 -35.04 18.65 0.12
CA ALA A 103 -34.79 17.29 -0.40
C ALA A 103 -34.90 17.18 -1.93
N THR A 104 -34.00 16.38 -2.51
CA THR A 104 -34.12 15.79 -3.85
C THR A 104 -34.14 14.26 -3.73
N ASP A 105 -34.06 13.53 -4.85
CA ASP A 105 -33.84 12.08 -4.83
C ASP A 105 -32.47 11.70 -4.22
N LYS A 106 -31.47 12.58 -4.31
CA LYS A 106 -30.07 12.28 -3.93
C LYS A 106 -29.59 13.01 -2.68
N LEU A 107 -30.06 14.22 -2.44
CA LEU A 107 -29.57 15.10 -1.37
C LEU A 107 -30.70 15.43 -0.40
N ILE A 108 -30.44 15.31 0.90
CA ILE A 108 -31.34 15.76 1.95
C ILE A 108 -30.55 16.67 2.88
N ARG A 109 -31.09 17.86 3.11
CA ARG A 109 -30.57 18.81 4.09
C ARG A 109 -31.58 19.00 5.21
N PHE A 110 -31.09 19.27 6.41
CA PHE A 110 -31.89 19.40 7.63
C PHE A 110 -31.45 20.61 8.45
N THR A 111 -32.45 21.35 8.93
CA THR A 111 -32.30 22.49 9.83
C THR A 111 -33.19 22.31 11.07
N ASP A 112 -32.60 22.53 12.25
CA ASP A 112 -33.33 22.65 13.52
C ASP A 112 -33.32 24.12 13.94
N TYR A 113 -34.47 24.79 13.87
CA TYR A 113 -34.59 26.22 14.20
C TYR A 113 -34.41 26.53 15.69
N LYS A 114 -34.35 25.53 16.56
CA LYS A 114 -34.03 25.72 17.99
C LYS A 114 -32.53 25.98 18.20
N ASP A 115 -31.66 25.65 17.24
CA ASP A 115 -30.23 25.93 17.34
C ASP A 115 -29.93 27.45 17.30
N ILE A 116 -29.07 27.92 18.22
CA ILE A 116 -28.54 29.29 18.19
C ILE A 116 -27.64 29.42 16.96
N LYS A 117 -28.04 30.33 16.05
CA LYS A 117 -27.44 30.47 14.72
C LYS A 117 -27.51 29.15 13.94
N PHE A 118 -28.72 28.57 13.88
CA PHE A 118 -29.04 27.38 13.11
C PHE A 118 -28.45 27.44 11.69
N ARG A 119 -27.99 26.28 11.20
CA ARG A 119 -27.46 26.11 9.85
C ARG A 119 -28.00 24.81 9.28
N SER A 120 -28.36 24.84 8.01
CA SER A 120 -28.73 23.64 7.27
C SER A 120 -27.50 22.73 7.10
N ARG A 121 -27.69 21.41 7.24
CA ARG A 121 -26.65 20.39 7.11
C ARG A 121 -27.16 19.18 6.32
N THR A 122 -26.25 18.50 5.64
CA THR A 122 -26.58 17.27 4.90
C THR A 122 -26.79 16.11 5.86
N VAL A 123 -27.85 15.33 5.64
CA VAL A 123 -28.15 14.09 6.38
C VAL A 123 -28.40 12.95 5.39
N PHE A 124 -28.11 11.72 5.79
CA PHE A 124 -28.24 10.54 4.92
C PHE A 124 -29.70 10.22 4.56
N SER A 125 -30.60 10.31 5.55
CA SER A 125 -32.06 10.14 5.40
C SER A 125 -32.80 11.07 6.38
N PHE A 126 -34.14 11.07 6.31
CA PHE A 126 -34.99 11.77 7.27
C PHE A 126 -34.87 11.15 8.67
N HIS A 127 -34.95 11.98 9.70
CA HIS A 127 -35.04 11.51 11.09
C HIS A 127 -36.37 10.79 11.32
N ARG A 128 -36.38 9.83 12.22
CA ARG A 128 -37.59 9.12 12.63
C ARG A 128 -38.56 10.00 13.42
N PRO A 129 -39.87 9.71 13.38
CA PRO A 129 -40.86 10.39 14.20
C PRO A 129 -40.52 10.37 15.70
N GLU A 130 -40.08 9.23 16.22
CA GLU A 130 -39.67 9.05 17.62
C GLU A 130 -38.49 9.97 17.98
N THR A 131 -37.54 10.13 17.06
CA THR A 131 -36.39 11.01 17.22
C THR A 131 -36.82 12.47 17.30
N LEU A 132 -37.69 12.90 16.37
CA LEU A 132 -38.20 14.28 16.40
C LEU A 132 -39.06 14.56 17.64
N GLU A 133 -39.85 13.58 18.11
CA GLU A 133 -40.58 13.67 19.38
C GLU A 133 -39.63 13.88 20.57
N ALA A 134 -38.57 13.07 20.66
CA ALA A 134 -37.56 13.19 21.72
C ALA A 134 -36.85 14.55 21.66
N LEU A 135 -36.51 15.03 20.46
CA LEU A 135 -35.91 16.35 20.28
C LEU A 135 -36.86 17.47 20.74
N LEU A 136 -38.15 17.39 20.44
CA LEU A 136 -39.17 18.36 20.90
C LEU A 136 -39.32 18.37 22.42
N ALA A 137 -39.28 17.20 23.05
CA ALA A 137 -39.34 17.07 24.50
C ALA A 137 -38.06 17.55 25.20
N SER A 138 -36.91 17.57 24.51
CA SER A 138 -35.64 18.01 25.08
C SER A 138 -35.66 19.51 25.43
N PRO A 139 -35.17 19.91 26.62
CA PRO A 139 -35.13 21.31 27.02
C PRO A 139 -34.32 22.18 26.06
N ASP A 140 -33.24 21.65 25.47
CA ASP A 140 -32.41 22.34 24.48
C ASP A 140 -31.78 21.37 23.46
N THR A 141 -31.05 21.88 22.48
CA THR A 141 -30.33 21.09 21.46
C THR A 141 -28.91 20.75 21.89
N ILE A 142 -28.35 19.66 21.35
CA ILE A 142 -26.95 19.28 21.58
C ILE A 142 -25.99 20.42 21.18
N ARG A 143 -26.25 21.09 20.05
CA ARG A 143 -25.44 22.22 19.56
C ARG A 143 -25.49 23.42 20.50
N ASN A 144 -26.61 23.69 21.16
CA ASN A 144 -26.72 24.78 22.14
C ASN A 144 -26.02 24.40 23.45
N ASN A 145 -26.22 23.17 23.94
CA ASN A 145 -25.57 22.68 25.14
C ASN A 145 -24.03 22.81 25.07
N MET A 146 -23.44 22.52 23.91
CA MET A 146 -21.99 22.63 23.71
C MET A 146 -21.43 24.06 23.76
N LYS A 147 -22.28 25.09 23.64
CA LYS A 147 -21.86 26.49 23.82
C LYS A 147 -21.65 26.87 25.28
N HIS A 148 -22.11 26.02 26.20
CA HIS A 148 -22.16 26.30 27.63
C HIS A 148 -21.36 25.28 28.45
N PHE A 149 -20.33 24.68 27.85
CA PHE A 149 -19.45 23.76 28.56
C PHE A 149 -18.74 24.46 29.74
N PRO A 150 -18.68 23.81 30.92
CA PRO A 150 -17.92 24.34 32.04
C PRO A 150 -16.43 24.27 31.75
N SER A 151 -15.65 25.08 32.48
CA SER A 151 -14.18 25.01 32.42
C SER A 151 -13.66 23.61 32.72
N LEU A 152 -12.67 23.15 31.96
CA LEU A 152 -11.96 21.90 32.23
C LEU A 152 -11.15 22.02 33.52
N ASP A 153 -11.31 21.07 34.44
CA ASP A 153 -10.37 20.84 35.53
C ASP A 153 -9.09 20.22 34.97
N GLU A 154 -8.00 20.99 35.00
CA GLU A 154 -6.70 20.63 34.41
C GLU A 154 -5.90 19.62 35.25
N THR A 155 -6.37 19.28 36.46
CA THR A 155 -5.63 18.41 37.38
C THR A 155 -5.31 17.07 36.73
N GLY A 156 -4.03 16.70 36.69
CA GLY A 156 -3.56 15.43 36.10
C GLY A 156 -3.45 15.40 34.57
N PHE A 157 -3.75 16.50 33.88
CA PHE A 157 -3.60 16.59 32.42
C PHE A 157 -2.27 17.23 32.00
N ARG A 158 -1.74 16.78 30.86
CA ARG A 158 -0.64 17.45 30.16
C ARG A 158 -1.16 18.68 29.43
N ARG A 159 -0.29 19.69 29.24
CA ARG A 159 -0.65 20.93 28.51
C ARG A 159 -1.19 20.67 27.10
N CYS A 160 -0.64 19.70 26.38
CA CYS A 160 -1.14 19.32 25.06
C CYS A 160 -2.56 18.75 25.11
N GLN A 161 -2.91 17.96 26.13
CA GLN A 161 -4.25 17.41 26.33
C GLN A 161 -5.24 18.51 26.70
N ILE A 162 -4.86 19.42 27.61
CA ILE A 162 -5.66 20.59 28.00
C ILE A 162 -6.00 21.45 26.78
N ASN A 163 -4.99 21.75 25.96
CA ASN A 163 -5.17 22.53 24.73
C ASN A 163 -6.11 21.82 23.76
N ALA A 164 -5.91 20.51 23.53
CA ALA A 164 -6.76 19.73 22.64
C ALA A 164 -8.22 19.71 23.08
N ILE A 165 -8.50 19.45 24.37
CA ILE A 165 -9.87 19.40 24.90
C ILE A 165 -10.54 20.78 24.81
N ARG A 166 -9.84 21.86 25.20
CA ARG A 166 -10.39 23.21 25.12
C ARG A 166 -10.70 23.65 23.70
N ASN A 167 -9.80 23.36 22.76
CA ASN A 167 -10.01 23.73 21.36
C ASN A 167 -11.11 22.87 20.71
N LEU A 168 -11.26 21.61 21.13
CA LEU A 168 -12.37 20.77 20.72
C LEU A 168 -13.71 21.32 21.23
N ASP A 169 -13.79 21.66 22.51
CA ASP A 169 -14.98 22.30 23.11
C ASP A 169 -15.35 23.59 22.35
N ASN A 170 -14.36 24.45 22.09
CA ASN A 170 -14.55 25.69 21.32
C ASN A 170 -14.98 25.42 19.88
N SER A 171 -14.42 24.41 19.22
CA SER A 171 -14.77 24.02 17.86
C SER A 171 -16.25 23.62 17.77
N PHE A 172 -16.69 22.74 18.66
CA PHE A 172 -18.06 22.22 18.67
C PHE A 172 -19.07 23.28 19.12
N ALA A 173 -18.74 24.13 20.10
CA ALA A 173 -19.51 25.31 20.46
C ALA A 173 -19.76 26.26 19.26
N ASN A 174 -18.78 26.37 18.37
CA ASN A 174 -18.86 27.16 17.14
C ASN A 174 -19.55 26.45 15.97
N ASN A 175 -20.18 25.30 16.24
CA ASN A 175 -20.91 24.52 15.26
C ASN A 175 -20.01 24.03 14.09
N ARG A 176 -18.77 23.62 14.41
CA ARG A 176 -17.85 22.96 13.47
C ARG A 176 -17.88 21.44 13.74
N PRO A 177 -18.66 20.67 12.96
CA PRO A 177 -18.99 19.29 13.31
C PRO A 177 -17.83 18.31 13.16
N LYS A 178 -16.78 18.67 12.41
CA LYS A 178 -15.60 17.83 12.20
C LYS A 178 -14.38 18.52 12.80
N ALA A 179 -13.63 17.81 13.65
CA ALA A 179 -12.44 18.35 14.30
C ALA A 179 -11.28 17.34 14.26
N LEU A 180 -10.08 17.82 13.93
CA LEU A 180 -8.87 16.99 13.88
C LEU A 180 -7.92 17.33 15.04
N VAL A 181 -7.56 16.31 15.82
CA VAL A 181 -6.56 16.37 16.89
C VAL A 181 -5.30 15.65 16.40
N GLN A 182 -4.27 16.43 16.06
CA GLN A 182 -2.95 15.90 15.78
C GLN A 182 -2.11 15.86 17.06
N MET A 183 -1.73 14.66 17.47
CA MET A 183 -0.93 14.43 18.68
C MET A 183 0.07 13.29 18.48
N ALA A 184 1.32 13.52 18.86
CA ALA A 184 2.36 12.51 18.86
C ALA A 184 1.92 11.23 19.60
N THR A 185 2.33 10.07 19.09
CA THR A 185 2.10 8.78 19.76
C THR A 185 2.72 8.81 21.17
N GLY A 186 1.98 8.31 22.18
CA GLY A 186 2.38 8.40 23.59
C GLY A 186 2.04 9.71 24.30
N ALA A 187 1.56 10.74 23.58
CA ALA A 187 1.17 12.02 24.19
C ALA A 187 -0.13 11.94 25.00
N GLY A 188 -0.88 10.83 24.91
CA GLY A 188 -2.13 10.60 25.65
C GLY A 188 -3.40 10.89 24.84
N LYS A 189 -3.42 10.49 23.55
CA LYS A 189 -4.55 10.66 22.62
C LYS A 189 -5.84 10.04 23.16
N THR A 190 -5.81 8.76 23.51
CA THR A 190 -6.99 8.03 23.98
C THR A 190 -7.56 8.63 25.26
N PHE A 191 -6.70 9.01 26.22
CA PHE A 191 -7.14 9.71 27.43
C PHE A 191 -7.81 11.08 27.12
N THR A 192 -7.28 11.80 26.12
CA THR A 192 -7.88 13.06 25.62
C THR A 192 -9.26 12.80 25.02
N ALA A 193 -9.39 11.72 24.24
CA ALA A 193 -10.63 11.32 23.59
C ALA A 193 -11.70 10.84 24.57
N ILE A 194 -11.33 10.05 25.58
CA ILE A 194 -12.24 9.60 26.65
C ILE A 194 -12.75 10.81 27.45
N THR A 195 -11.87 11.76 27.76
CA THR A 195 -12.26 13.00 28.45
C THR A 195 -13.21 13.84 27.60
N ALA A 196 -12.96 13.96 26.29
CA ALA A 196 -13.88 14.61 25.37
C ALA A 196 -15.24 13.90 25.31
N ALA A 197 -15.25 12.57 25.17
CA ALA A 197 -16.47 11.76 25.18
C ALA A 197 -17.29 11.95 26.47
N TYR A 198 -16.62 11.94 27.62
CA TYR A 198 -17.25 12.23 28.91
C TYR A 198 -17.96 13.58 28.92
N ARG A 199 -17.28 14.64 28.47
CA ARG A 199 -17.83 16.00 28.43
C ARG A 199 -19.01 16.10 27.47
N LEU A 200 -18.93 15.45 26.32
CA LEU A 200 -20.00 15.40 25.33
C LEU A 200 -21.26 14.69 25.87
N LEU A 201 -21.10 13.58 26.59
CA LEU A 201 -22.23 12.89 27.23
C LEU A 201 -22.83 13.72 28.38
N LYS A 202 -21.98 14.20 29.32
CA LYS A 202 -22.45 14.89 30.54
C LYS A 202 -23.03 16.26 30.28
N TYR A 203 -22.30 17.09 29.53
CA TYR A 203 -22.59 18.50 29.30
C TYR A 203 -23.27 18.73 27.95
N GLY A 204 -22.86 18.00 26.91
CA GLY A 204 -23.50 18.08 25.59
C GLY A 204 -24.87 17.42 25.53
N LYS A 205 -25.17 16.54 26.50
CA LYS A 205 -26.38 15.68 26.52
C LYS A 205 -26.48 14.77 25.29
N MET A 206 -25.33 14.32 24.79
CA MET A 206 -25.30 13.27 23.77
C MET A 206 -25.79 11.95 24.36
N ASN A 207 -26.50 11.17 23.55
CA ASN A 207 -27.02 9.86 23.89
C ASN A 207 -26.00 8.76 23.61
N ARG A 208 -25.35 8.77 22.43
CA ARG A 208 -24.39 7.72 22.05
C ARG A 208 -23.20 8.25 21.26
N ILE A 209 -22.04 7.64 21.52
CA ILE A 209 -20.77 7.91 20.83
C ILE A 209 -20.22 6.58 20.29
N LEU A 210 -19.84 6.60 19.01
CA LEU A 210 -19.13 5.52 18.35
C LEU A 210 -17.62 5.80 18.39
N PHE A 211 -16.85 4.89 18.97
CA PHE A 211 -15.39 4.94 18.99
C PHE A 211 -14.84 3.92 17.98
N LEU A 212 -14.30 4.42 16.87
CA LEU A 212 -13.76 3.63 15.77
C LEU A 212 -12.26 3.43 15.90
N VAL A 213 -11.84 2.17 15.67
CA VAL A 213 -10.44 1.72 15.68
C VAL A 213 -10.13 0.93 14.40
N ASP A 214 -8.84 0.75 14.11
CA ASP A 214 -8.36 0.02 12.92
C ASP A 214 -8.47 -1.51 13.07
N THR A 215 -8.18 -2.03 14.27
CA THR A 215 -8.10 -3.47 14.56
C THR A 215 -8.82 -3.85 15.86
N LYS A 216 -9.13 -5.15 16.01
CA LYS A 216 -9.74 -5.71 17.23
C LYS A 216 -8.92 -5.42 18.50
N SER A 217 -7.60 -5.57 18.44
CA SER A 217 -6.71 -5.35 19.59
C SER A 217 -6.73 -3.90 20.09
N LEU A 218 -6.77 -2.93 19.16
CA LEU A 218 -6.97 -1.52 19.49
C LEU A 218 -8.33 -1.28 20.17
N GLY A 219 -9.36 -1.99 19.73
CA GLY A 219 -10.70 -1.92 20.33
C GLY A 219 -10.71 -2.43 21.77
N GLU A 220 -10.05 -3.54 22.04
CA GLU A 220 -9.90 -4.10 23.39
C GLU A 220 -9.10 -3.17 24.31
N GLN A 221 -8.09 -2.50 23.77
CA GLN A 221 -7.35 -1.48 24.52
C GLN A 221 -8.21 -0.27 24.85
N ALA A 222 -8.93 0.28 23.87
CA ALA A 222 -9.85 1.39 24.10
C ALA A 222 -10.89 1.02 25.17
N GLU A 223 -11.47 -0.19 25.09
CA GLU A 223 -12.43 -0.70 26.08
C GLU A 223 -11.83 -0.70 27.50
N ARG A 224 -10.62 -1.23 27.68
CA ARG A 224 -9.91 -1.21 28.98
C ARG A 224 -9.66 0.22 29.48
N GLU A 225 -9.26 1.14 28.60
CA GLU A 225 -8.98 2.52 28.98
C GLU A 225 -10.24 3.28 29.38
N PHE A 226 -11.37 3.08 28.68
CA PHE A 226 -12.67 3.61 29.08
C PHE A 226 -13.10 3.07 30.45
N LEU A 227 -12.94 1.77 30.71
CA LEU A 227 -13.32 1.16 31.99
C LEU A 227 -12.45 1.64 33.16
N ALA A 228 -11.18 1.98 32.91
CA ALA A 228 -10.24 2.45 33.92
C ALA A 228 -10.30 3.98 34.18
N TYR A 229 -10.95 4.75 33.31
CA TYR A 229 -10.99 6.20 33.41
C TYR A 229 -11.91 6.68 34.54
N THR A 230 -11.45 7.66 35.32
CA THR A 230 -12.26 8.38 36.32
C THR A 230 -12.19 9.87 35.99
N PRO A 231 -13.34 10.55 35.75
CA PRO A 231 -13.37 11.98 35.51
C PRO A 231 -13.01 12.77 36.79
N ASN A 232 -12.43 13.96 36.63
CA ASN A 232 -11.99 14.78 37.78
C ASN A 232 -13.15 15.33 38.62
N ASP A 233 -14.34 15.46 38.04
CA ASP A 233 -15.50 16.12 38.62
C ASP A 233 -16.60 15.14 39.09
N ASP A 234 -16.33 13.82 39.07
CA ASP A 234 -17.19 12.79 39.65
C ASP A 234 -16.32 11.67 40.26
N PRO A 235 -16.55 11.26 41.53
CA PRO A 235 -15.74 10.24 42.17
C PRO A 235 -15.94 8.82 41.60
N ARG A 236 -16.97 8.60 40.77
CA ARG A 236 -17.26 7.30 40.18
C ARG A 236 -16.46 7.10 38.88
N PRO A 237 -15.93 5.90 38.63
CA PRO A 237 -15.29 5.59 37.35
C PRO A 237 -16.31 5.64 36.20
N PHE A 238 -15.83 5.89 34.98
CA PHE A 238 -16.64 6.12 33.79
C PHE A 238 -17.69 5.04 33.55
N PHE A 239 -17.33 3.76 33.72
CA PHE A 239 -18.24 2.64 33.46
C PHE A 239 -19.46 2.58 34.41
N GLN A 240 -19.40 3.25 35.57
CA GLN A 240 -20.55 3.39 36.47
C GLN A 240 -21.46 4.55 36.07
N LEU A 241 -20.96 5.48 35.25
CA LEU A 241 -21.69 6.64 34.74
C LEU A 241 -22.34 6.33 33.40
N TYR A 242 -21.62 5.63 32.53
CA TYR A 242 -21.98 5.35 31.15
C TYR A 242 -21.60 3.92 30.76
N GLY A 243 -22.52 3.21 30.13
CA GLY A 243 -22.27 1.89 29.56
C GLY A 243 -21.27 1.96 28.41
N VAL A 244 -20.32 1.03 28.42
CA VAL A 244 -19.28 0.87 27.40
C VAL A 244 -19.37 -0.55 26.85
N CYS A 245 -19.43 -0.69 25.53
CA CYS A 245 -19.50 -2.00 24.88
C CYS A 245 -18.66 -2.03 23.60
N ARG A 246 -17.73 -2.98 23.54
CA ARG A 246 -17.11 -3.38 22.27
C ARG A 246 -18.04 -4.30 21.48
N LEU A 247 -18.31 -3.91 20.24
CA LEU A 247 -19.22 -4.64 19.36
C LEU A 247 -18.54 -5.91 18.85
N LYS A 248 -19.14 -7.07 19.17
CA LYS A 248 -18.71 -8.40 18.70
C LYS A 248 -19.67 -9.03 17.70
N SER A 249 -20.87 -8.47 17.57
CA SER A 249 -21.92 -8.94 16.67
C SER A 249 -22.65 -7.76 16.05
N SER A 250 -23.67 -8.05 15.24
CA SER A 250 -24.52 -7.05 14.63
C SER A 250 -25.52 -6.39 15.58
N TYR A 251 -25.56 -6.80 16.85
CA TYR A 251 -26.46 -6.26 17.87
C TYR A 251 -25.76 -5.20 18.74
N ILE A 252 -26.37 -4.01 18.86
CA ILE A 252 -25.92 -2.94 19.75
C ILE A 252 -26.91 -2.82 20.92
N PRO A 253 -26.47 -2.99 22.18
CA PRO A 253 -27.34 -2.85 23.35
C PRO A 253 -27.96 -1.44 23.49
N SER A 254 -29.21 -1.37 23.93
CA SER A 254 -29.94 -0.10 24.03
C SER A 254 -29.49 0.79 25.20
N ASP A 255 -28.81 0.24 26.20
CA ASP A 255 -28.36 0.90 27.43
C ASP A 255 -26.91 1.43 27.38
N VAL A 256 -26.21 1.21 26.26
CA VAL A 256 -24.80 1.60 26.07
C VAL A 256 -24.67 2.98 25.41
N GLN A 257 -23.83 3.84 26.00
CA GLN A 257 -23.51 5.16 25.47
C GLN A 257 -22.20 5.18 24.67
N ILE A 258 -21.21 4.34 24.99
CA ILE A 258 -19.96 4.21 24.22
C ILE A 258 -19.95 2.88 23.49
N CYS A 259 -20.02 2.92 22.15
CA CYS A 259 -19.87 1.74 21.30
C CYS A 259 -18.47 1.73 20.69
N ILE A 260 -17.69 0.68 20.94
CA ILE A 260 -16.34 0.54 20.38
C ILE A 260 -16.39 -0.47 19.22
N SER A 261 -15.93 -0.09 18.04
CA SER A 261 -16.02 -0.95 16.85
C SER A 261 -14.85 -0.74 15.89
N THR A 262 -14.51 -1.76 15.13
CA THR A 262 -13.69 -1.58 13.92
C THR A 262 -14.54 -0.97 12.81
N ILE A 263 -13.93 -0.28 11.85
CA ILE A 263 -14.68 0.32 10.73
C ILE A 263 -15.30 -0.75 9.81
N GLN A 264 -14.63 -1.90 9.69
CA GLN A 264 -15.07 -3.08 8.97
C GLN A 264 -16.34 -3.65 9.59
N ARG A 265 -16.35 -3.84 10.92
CA ARG A 265 -17.53 -4.32 11.63
C ARG A 265 -18.67 -3.33 11.54
N MET A 266 -18.43 -2.05 11.75
CA MET A 266 -19.48 -1.04 11.64
C MET A 266 -20.14 -1.04 10.25
N TYR A 267 -19.36 -1.19 9.18
CA TYR A 267 -19.93 -1.34 7.84
C TYR A 267 -20.79 -2.62 7.70
N SER A 268 -20.29 -3.76 8.20
CA SER A 268 -21.03 -5.03 8.17
C SER A 268 -22.38 -4.90 8.88
N ILE A 269 -22.40 -4.22 10.03
CA ILE A 269 -23.61 -3.90 10.80
C ILE A 269 -24.59 -3.08 9.97
N LEU A 270 -24.11 -2.04 9.26
CA LEU A 270 -24.95 -1.22 8.40
C LEU A 270 -25.51 -2.02 7.21
N LYS A 271 -24.76 -2.97 6.67
CA LYS A 271 -25.23 -3.91 5.63
C LYS A 271 -26.19 -5.00 6.15
N GLY A 272 -26.18 -5.26 7.46
CA GLY A 272 -26.89 -6.42 8.02
C GLY A 272 -26.20 -7.75 7.71
N GLU A 273 -24.91 -7.72 7.44
CA GLU A 273 -24.06 -8.89 7.21
C GLU A 273 -23.29 -9.24 8.49
N ASP A 274 -23.09 -10.52 8.77
CA ASP A 274 -22.22 -10.95 9.87
C ASP A 274 -20.75 -10.97 9.42
N LEU A 275 -19.86 -10.52 10.31
CA LEU A 275 -18.42 -10.49 10.10
C LEU A 275 -17.74 -11.41 11.12
N ASP A 276 -16.90 -12.31 10.64
CA ASP A 276 -16.04 -13.15 11.48
C ASP A 276 -15.00 -12.28 12.21
N GLU A 277 -14.79 -12.52 13.51
CA GLU A 277 -13.85 -11.71 14.31
C GLU A 277 -12.40 -11.77 13.80
N SER A 278 -11.99 -12.86 13.14
CA SER A 278 -10.63 -12.98 12.59
C SER A 278 -10.35 -11.97 11.47
N ALA A 279 -11.39 -11.51 10.76
CA ALA A 279 -11.27 -10.48 9.72
C ALA A 279 -10.97 -9.08 10.28
N GLU A 280 -10.96 -8.91 11.61
CA GLU A 280 -10.67 -7.66 12.31
C GLU A 280 -9.24 -7.62 12.91
N GLU A 281 -8.46 -8.68 12.72
CA GLU A 281 -7.09 -8.76 13.23
C GLU A 281 -6.10 -8.02 12.32
N THR A 282 -6.36 -8.00 11.01
CA THR A 282 -5.50 -7.38 10.01
C THR A 282 -5.78 -5.87 9.84
N PRO A 283 -4.76 -5.00 9.89
CA PRO A 283 -4.93 -3.56 9.68
C PRO A 283 -5.51 -3.21 8.29
N PHE A 284 -6.26 -2.11 8.23
CA PHE A 284 -6.93 -1.69 6.99
C PHE A 284 -5.98 -1.49 5.79
N ALA A 285 -4.75 -1.05 6.03
CA ALA A 285 -3.76 -0.79 4.98
C ALA A 285 -3.43 -2.03 4.13
N GLU A 286 -3.61 -3.24 4.66
CA GLU A 286 -3.29 -4.49 3.97
C GLU A 286 -4.43 -4.98 3.05
N TYR A 287 -5.67 -4.57 3.31
CA TYR A 287 -6.83 -4.97 2.50
C TYR A 287 -7.00 -4.12 1.22
N VAL A 288 -6.33 -2.98 1.11
CA VAL A 288 -6.43 -2.08 -0.05
C VAL A 288 -5.40 -2.48 -1.10
N THR A 289 -5.62 -3.59 -1.79
CA THR A 289 -4.97 -3.85 -3.07
C THR A 289 -5.67 -3.06 -4.18
N ALA A 290 -4.96 -2.79 -5.28
CA ALA A 290 -5.43 -2.02 -6.43
C ALA A 290 -6.73 -2.56 -7.09
N ASP A 291 -7.16 -3.77 -6.71
CA ASP A 291 -8.37 -4.46 -7.18
C ASP A 291 -9.64 -4.13 -6.38
N SER A 292 -9.54 -3.51 -5.19
CA SER A 292 -10.69 -3.19 -4.32
C SER A 292 -11.38 -1.84 -4.62
N LYS A 293 -11.38 -1.41 -5.89
CA LYS A 293 -11.76 -0.04 -6.31
C LYS A 293 -13.26 0.31 -6.31
N ALA A 294 -14.16 -0.64 -6.11
CA ALA A 294 -15.59 -0.31 -6.01
C ALA A 294 -15.88 0.29 -4.62
N PRO A 295 -16.43 1.52 -4.53
CA PRO A 295 -16.90 2.07 -3.26
C PRO A 295 -17.92 1.09 -2.65
N LYS A 296 -17.67 0.67 -1.41
CA LYS A 296 -18.62 -0.14 -0.66
C LYS A 296 -19.82 0.74 -0.27
N GLU A 297 -20.92 0.59 -1.00
CA GLU A 297 -22.10 1.46 -0.84
C GLU A 297 -22.82 1.19 0.49
N VAL A 298 -22.94 2.19 1.36
CA VAL A 298 -23.74 2.07 2.59
C VAL A 298 -25.22 2.25 2.25
N VAL A 299 -26.07 1.37 2.80
CA VAL A 299 -27.53 1.44 2.64
C VAL A 299 -28.20 1.84 3.95
N TYR A 300 -29.41 2.39 3.87
CA TYR A 300 -30.21 2.71 5.05
C TYR A 300 -30.45 1.46 5.90
N ASN A 301 -30.19 1.57 7.21
CA ASN A 301 -30.40 0.48 8.16
C ASN A 301 -31.48 0.85 9.19
N GLU A 302 -32.60 0.12 9.16
CA GLU A 302 -33.73 0.37 10.06
C GLU A 302 -33.43 0.07 11.54
N LYS A 303 -32.42 -0.73 11.87
CA LYS A 303 -32.05 -0.96 13.26
C LYS A 303 -31.17 0.17 13.79
N TYR A 304 -30.33 0.73 12.92
CA TYR A 304 -29.34 1.75 13.24
C TYR A 304 -29.51 2.95 12.30
N PRO A 305 -30.53 3.80 12.52
CA PRO A 305 -30.83 4.92 11.64
C PRO A 305 -29.73 6.02 11.73
N PRO A 306 -29.71 7.00 10.81
CA PRO A 306 -28.68 8.05 10.77
C PRO A 306 -28.48 8.82 12.09
N GLU A 307 -29.54 9.02 12.87
CA GLU A 307 -29.50 9.69 14.17
C GLU A 307 -29.03 8.80 15.35
N PHE A 308 -28.58 7.57 15.09
CA PHE A 308 -28.28 6.61 16.15
C PHE A 308 -27.06 6.98 17.00
N PHE A 309 -26.06 7.64 16.40
CA PHE A 309 -24.87 8.16 17.09
C PHE A 309 -24.80 9.68 16.98
N ASP A 310 -24.61 10.37 18.10
CA ASP A 310 -24.44 11.82 18.13
C ASP A 310 -23.00 12.24 17.81
N CYS A 311 -22.03 11.36 18.08
CA CYS A 311 -20.62 11.59 17.81
C CYS A 311 -19.89 10.32 17.38
N ILE A 312 -18.93 10.48 16.47
CA ILE A 312 -17.98 9.45 16.07
C ILE A 312 -16.57 9.95 16.44
N ILE A 313 -15.81 9.14 17.15
CA ILE A 313 -14.40 9.37 17.44
C ILE A 313 -13.62 8.32 16.65
N VAL A 314 -12.67 8.74 15.82
CA VAL A 314 -11.88 7.84 14.97
C VAL A 314 -10.42 7.91 15.40
N ASP A 315 -9.92 6.82 15.98
CA ASP A 315 -8.50 6.67 16.28
C ASP A 315 -7.70 6.31 15.03
N GLU A 316 -6.46 6.81 14.95
CA GLU A 316 -5.62 6.79 13.75
C GLU A 316 -6.37 7.08 12.44
N CYS A 317 -7.15 8.17 12.46
CA CYS A 317 -8.12 8.50 11.41
C CYS A 317 -7.52 8.58 10.00
N HIS A 318 -6.22 8.90 9.87
CA HIS A 318 -5.52 8.91 8.58
C HIS A 318 -5.52 7.55 7.88
N ARG A 319 -5.86 6.44 8.55
CA ARG A 319 -6.01 5.11 7.94
C ARG A 319 -7.44 4.83 7.52
N SER A 320 -8.41 5.25 8.33
CA SER A 320 -9.81 4.84 8.21
C SER A 320 -10.67 5.75 7.33
N ILE A 321 -10.22 6.97 7.01
CA ILE A 321 -10.98 7.94 6.21
C ILE A 321 -10.93 7.70 4.68
N TYR A 322 -10.21 6.68 4.20
CA TYR A 322 -10.02 6.47 2.76
C TYR A 322 -11.23 5.84 2.06
N ASN A 323 -11.49 6.34 0.84
CA ASN A 323 -12.45 5.91 -0.20
C ASN A 323 -13.57 4.95 0.24
N VAL A 324 -13.24 3.69 0.52
CA VAL A 324 -14.20 2.61 0.80
C VAL A 324 -15.07 2.88 2.04
N TRP A 325 -14.53 3.52 3.08
CA TRP A 325 -15.24 3.67 4.37
C TRP A 325 -15.72 5.08 4.72
N SER A 326 -15.37 6.08 3.90
CA SER A 326 -15.86 7.47 4.05
C SER A 326 -17.40 7.55 4.13
N GLN A 327 -18.10 6.60 3.51
CA GLN A 327 -19.56 6.50 3.56
C GLN A 327 -20.09 6.09 4.94
N VAL A 328 -19.36 5.27 5.70
CA VAL A 328 -19.74 4.91 7.08
C VAL A 328 -19.71 6.14 7.97
N LEU A 329 -18.66 6.97 7.84
CA LEU A 329 -18.53 8.22 8.59
C LEU A 329 -19.56 9.27 8.17
N SER A 330 -20.06 9.20 6.93
CA SER A 330 -21.07 10.14 6.40
C SER A 330 -22.51 9.66 6.57
N TYR A 331 -22.71 8.43 7.06
CA TYR A 331 -24.03 7.83 7.25
C TYR A 331 -24.78 8.45 8.44
N PHE A 332 -24.08 8.64 9.56
CA PHE A 332 -24.69 9.15 10.79
C PHE A 332 -24.72 10.70 10.81
N ASP A 333 -25.82 11.30 11.26
CA ASP A 333 -25.91 12.75 11.56
C ASP A 333 -25.18 13.06 12.88
N SER A 334 -23.85 13.04 12.80
CA SER A 334 -22.98 13.02 13.97
C SER A 334 -21.85 14.06 13.89
N PHE A 335 -21.35 14.45 15.06
CA PHE A 335 -20.06 15.12 15.18
C PHE A 335 -18.92 14.12 14.96
N ILE A 336 -17.79 14.55 14.42
CA ILE A 336 -16.66 13.66 14.12
C ILE A 336 -15.37 14.24 14.71
N ILE A 337 -14.69 13.42 15.52
CA ILE A 337 -13.37 13.72 16.08
C ILE A 337 -12.37 12.76 15.45
N GLY A 338 -11.40 13.28 14.71
CA GLY A 338 -10.26 12.51 14.20
C GLY A 338 -9.07 12.64 15.14
N LEU A 339 -8.47 11.51 15.50
CA LEU A 339 -7.21 11.47 16.25
C LEU A 339 -6.13 10.88 15.35
N THR A 340 -4.97 11.53 15.27
CA THR A 340 -3.82 10.91 14.60
C THR A 340 -2.48 11.56 15.00
N ALA A 341 -1.38 10.81 14.86
CA ALA A 341 -0.04 11.39 14.91
C ALA A 341 0.44 11.92 13.54
N THR A 342 -0.09 11.39 12.44
CA THR A 342 0.49 11.54 11.09
C THR A 342 -0.59 11.89 10.05
N PRO A 343 -1.19 13.09 10.12
CA PRO A 343 -2.20 13.49 9.15
C PRO A 343 -1.60 13.69 7.75
N ASP A 344 -2.34 13.28 6.71
CA ASP A 344 -2.02 13.56 5.31
C ASP A 344 -2.94 14.67 4.74
N LYS A 345 -2.68 15.12 3.50
CA LYS A 345 -3.50 16.17 2.86
C LYS A 345 -4.98 15.81 2.76
N ARG A 346 -5.32 14.53 2.63
CA ARG A 346 -6.70 14.05 2.53
C ARG A 346 -7.38 14.10 3.91
N THR A 347 -6.62 13.79 4.96
CA THR A 347 -7.03 13.95 6.36
C THR A 347 -7.44 15.39 6.63
N PHE A 348 -6.58 16.36 6.30
CA PHE A 348 -6.93 17.77 6.47
C PHE A 348 -8.20 18.17 5.70
N ALA A 349 -8.35 17.71 4.46
CA ALA A 349 -9.52 18.00 3.64
C ALA A 349 -10.82 17.41 4.22
N PHE A 350 -10.80 16.18 4.75
CA PHE A 350 -12.00 15.55 5.32
C PHE A 350 -12.54 16.31 6.55
N PHE A 351 -11.63 16.86 7.36
CA PHE A 351 -11.93 17.64 8.56
C PHE A 351 -12.09 19.14 8.29
N ASP A 352 -12.31 19.55 7.03
CA ASP A 352 -12.52 20.95 6.63
C ASP A 352 -11.40 21.89 7.11
N GLU A 353 -10.17 21.38 7.16
CA GLU A 353 -8.98 22.06 7.71
C GLU A 353 -9.14 22.53 9.18
N ASN A 354 -10.12 22.00 9.91
CA ASN A 354 -10.40 22.35 11.29
C ASN A 354 -9.52 21.55 12.27
N ILE A 355 -8.24 21.92 12.31
CA ILE A 355 -7.25 21.34 13.21
C ILE A 355 -7.40 22.02 14.58
N VAL A 356 -7.81 21.26 15.59
CA VAL A 356 -8.04 21.79 16.94
C VAL A 356 -6.79 21.68 17.83
N SER A 357 -5.84 20.81 17.48
CA SER A 357 -4.57 20.70 18.18
C SER A 357 -3.50 20.14 17.27
N GLU A 358 -2.31 20.74 17.32
CA GLU A 358 -1.09 20.23 16.70
C GLU A 358 -0.03 20.06 17.78
N TYR A 359 0.29 18.80 18.09
CA TYR A 359 1.34 18.45 19.03
C TYR A 359 2.28 17.43 18.39
N PRO A 360 3.25 17.91 17.58
CA PRO A 360 4.14 17.05 16.81
C PRO A 360 5.18 16.36 17.71
N ARG A 361 5.88 15.37 17.15
CA ARG A 361 6.87 14.55 17.88
C ARG A 361 7.98 15.41 18.46
N GLU A 362 8.49 16.37 17.70
CA GLU A 362 9.59 17.25 18.09
C GLU A 362 9.24 18.02 19.35
N GLN A 363 8.02 18.58 19.40
CA GLN A 363 7.53 19.26 20.60
C GLN A 363 7.35 18.28 21.76
N ALA A 364 6.86 17.07 21.50
CA ALA A 364 6.70 16.04 22.54
C ALA A 364 8.04 15.64 23.19
N ILE A 365 9.13 15.62 22.42
CA ILE A 365 10.48 15.37 22.94
C ILE A 365 10.98 16.57 23.75
N VAL A 366 10.81 17.79 23.24
CA VAL A 366 11.21 19.04 23.94
C VAL A 366 10.50 19.18 25.28
N ASP A 367 9.22 18.84 25.35
CA ASP A 367 8.41 18.91 26.57
C ASP A 367 8.65 17.74 27.54
N GLY A 368 9.54 16.80 27.19
CA GLY A 368 9.84 15.60 27.99
C GLY A 368 8.68 14.61 28.07
N VAL A 369 7.69 14.73 27.17
CA VAL A 369 6.55 13.80 27.06
C VAL A 369 6.95 12.52 26.36
N ASN A 370 7.78 12.63 25.32
CA ASN A 370 8.39 11.52 24.61
C ASN A 370 9.90 11.53 24.86
N VAL A 371 10.51 10.34 24.83
CA VAL A 371 11.98 10.23 24.80
C VAL A 371 12.48 10.41 23.37
N GLY A 372 13.66 11.02 23.22
CA GLY A 372 14.36 11.03 21.93
C GLY A 372 14.96 9.67 21.60
N GLU A 373 15.45 9.53 20.36
CA GLU A 373 16.07 8.32 19.85
C GLU A 373 17.54 8.51 19.48
N ASP A 374 18.32 7.44 19.61
CA ASP A 374 19.64 7.30 19.02
C ASP A 374 19.60 6.16 17.99
N ILE A 375 20.23 6.36 16.84
CA ILE A 375 20.26 5.36 15.77
C ILE A 375 21.62 4.65 15.77
N PHE A 376 21.60 3.35 16.06
CA PHE A 376 22.77 2.48 15.93
C PHE A 376 22.65 1.59 14.70
N VAL A 377 23.43 1.90 13.66
CA VAL A 377 23.38 1.18 12.37
C VAL A 377 24.34 0.00 12.40
N ILE A 378 23.81 -1.21 12.21
CA ILE A 378 24.61 -2.43 12.02
C ILE A 378 24.68 -2.73 10.52
N GLU A 379 25.82 -2.45 9.89
CA GLU A 379 26.09 -2.86 8.51
C GLU A 379 26.91 -4.17 8.52
N THR A 380 26.35 -5.28 8.02
CA THR A 380 27.14 -6.52 7.83
C THR A 380 27.81 -6.51 6.45
N GLU A 381 28.97 -7.18 6.29
CA GLU A 381 29.59 -7.35 4.97
C GLU A 381 28.63 -8.00 3.97
N ILE A 382 27.78 -8.92 4.43
CA ILE A 382 26.72 -9.57 3.65
C ILE A 382 25.65 -8.56 3.19
N THR A 383 25.26 -7.63 4.04
CA THR A 383 24.29 -6.57 3.71
C THR A 383 24.89 -5.52 2.77
N LYS A 384 26.21 -5.33 2.80
CA LYS A 384 26.93 -4.34 1.98
C LYS A 384 27.35 -4.89 0.61
N ASN A 385 27.74 -6.17 0.55
CA ASN A 385 28.41 -6.79 -0.60
C ASN A 385 27.71 -8.06 -1.12
N GLY A 386 26.68 -8.58 -0.44
CA GLY A 386 26.16 -9.94 -0.67
C GLY A 386 26.96 -11.01 0.09
N ALA A 387 26.49 -12.26 0.08
CA ALA A 387 27.19 -13.39 0.71
C ALA A 387 27.52 -14.49 -0.31
N TYR A 388 28.74 -15.02 -0.23
CA TYR A 388 29.13 -16.31 -0.80
C TYR A 388 28.92 -17.39 0.27
N LEU A 389 27.92 -18.25 0.10
CA LEU A 389 27.68 -19.38 1.02
C LEU A 389 28.35 -20.64 0.43
N MET A 390 29.43 -21.11 1.07
CA MET A 390 30.08 -22.38 0.74
C MET A 390 29.14 -23.57 1.03
N LYS A 391 29.27 -24.64 0.25
CA LYS A 391 28.61 -25.94 0.48
C LYS A 391 28.56 -26.33 1.96
N GLN A 392 27.38 -26.24 2.55
CA GLN A 392 27.09 -26.75 3.88
C GLN A 392 25.71 -27.38 3.91
N MET A 393 25.52 -28.32 4.84
CA MET A 393 24.20 -28.85 5.16
C MET A 393 23.37 -27.70 5.75
N ILE A 394 22.44 -27.15 4.97
CA ILE A 394 21.48 -26.18 5.47
C ILE A 394 20.22 -26.92 5.89
N GLU A 395 19.75 -26.57 7.08
CA GLU A 395 18.50 -27.10 7.63
C GLU A 395 17.34 -26.41 6.91
N HIS A 396 16.71 -27.10 5.97
CA HIS A 396 15.54 -26.60 5.25
C HIS A 396 14.28 -27.03 5.99
N ARG A 397 13.42 -26.08 6.35
CA ARG A 397 12.21 -26.33 7.15
C ARG A 397 10.95 -26.16 6.32
N ASN A 398 10.10 -27.18 6.31
CA ASN A 398 8.80 -27.09 5.64
C ASN A 398 7.92 -26.04 6.35
N ARG A 399 7.38 -25.10 5.56
CA ARG A 399 6.66 -23.90 6.00
C ARG A 399 5.35 -24.19 6.75
N LEU A 400 4.74 -25.35 6.52
CA LEU A 400 3.48 -25.78 7.15
C LEU A 400 3.71 -26.88 8.21
N SER A 401 4.55 -27.88 7.93
CA SER A 401 4.71 -29.04 8.82
C SER A 401 5.81 -28.89 9.87
N ARG A 402 6.64 -27.84 9.77
CA ARG A 402 7.83 -27.60 10.62
C ARG A 402 8.88 -28.72 10.59
N GLU A 403 8.76 -29.72 9.71
CA GLU A 403 9.76 -30.76 9.52
C GLU A 403 11.09 -30.15 9.07
N LYS A 404 12.15 -30.51 9.81
CA LYS A 404 13.53 -30.17 9.51
C LYS A 404 14.08 -31.25 8.57
N ARG A 405 14.39 -30.89 7.33
CA ARG A 405 15.15 -31.74 6.42
C ARG A 405 16.54 -31.14 6.24
N TRP A 406 17.54 -31.95 6.53
CA TRP A 406 18.92 -31.65 6.17
C TRP A 406 19.03 -31.71 4.65
N MET A 407 19.20 -30.54 4.02
CA MET A 407 19.36 -30.44 2.58
C MET A 407 20.83 -30.13 2.31
N GLN A 408 21.53 -31.05 1.66
CA GLN A 408 22.91 -30.85 1.25
C GLN A 408 22.91 -29.87 0.07
N MET A 409 23.64 -28.75 0.21
CA MET A 409 23.82 -27.84 -0.92
C MET A 409 24.69 -28.51 -1.98
N ASP A 410 24.19 -28.57 -3.20
CA ASP A 410 24.89 -29.24 -4.31
C ASP A 410 25.93 -28.33 -5.00
N GLU A 411 25.92 -27.01 -4.77
CA GLU A 411 26.88 -26.00 -5.29
C GLU A 411 26.99 -24.76 -4.37
N ASP A 412 28.08 -23.98 -4.53
CA ASP A 412 28.30 -22.69 -3.87
C ASP A 412 27.42 -21.61 -4.52
N ILE A 413 26.79 -20.72 -3.74
CA ILE A 413 25.82 -19.72 -4.26
C ILE A 413 26.24 -18.29 -3.85
N ASP A 414 26.31 -17.40 -4.85
CA ASP A 414 26.43 -15.94 -4.70
C ASP A 414 25.05 -15.29 -4.56
N TYR A 415 24.74 -14.69 -3.40
CA TYR A 415 23.44 -14.05 -3.15
C TYR A 415 23.48 -12.52 -3.31
N VAL A 416 22.50 -11.95 -4.02
CA VAL A 416 22.28 -10.49 -4.14
C VAL A 416 21.23 -9.96 -3.15
N PRO A 417 21.35 -8.70 -2.65
CA PRO A 417 20.56 -8.15 -1.54
C PRO A 417 19.02 -8.29 -1.62
N PRO A 418 18.35 -8.19 -2.80
CA PRO A 418 16.89 -8.34 -2.87
C PRO A 418 16.38 -9.79 -2.73
N GLN A 419 17.23 -10.80 -2.93
CA GLN A 419 16.84 -12.23 -2.87
C GLN A 419 16.84 -12.78 -1.44
N LEU A 420 17.67 -12.20 -0.56
CA LEU A 420 17.63 -12.44 0.89
C LEU A 420 16.30 -11.97 1.51
N ASP A 421 15.67 -10.96 0.92
CA ASP A 421 14.50 -10.30 1.48
C ASP A 421 13.18 -11.02 1.23
N ARG A 422 13.08 -11.99 0.29
CA ARG A 422 11.77 -12.55 -0.12
C ARG A 422 11.50 -13.99 0.31
N ASP A 423 12.47 -14.90 0.24
CA ASP A 423 12.19 -16.34 0.41
C ASP A 423 13.15 -17.11 1.33
N ILE A 424 14.31 -16.56 1.73
CA ILE A 424 15.32 -17.26 2.54
C ILE A 424 15.64 -16.46 3.80
N VAL A 425 15.29 -17.01 4.97
CA VAL A 425 15.80 -16.52 6.26
C VAL A 425 17.24 -17.04 6.40
N ASN A 426 18.23 -16.15 6.50
CA ASN A 426 19.63 -16.54 6.75
C ASN A 426 19.92 -16.48 8.26
N PRO A 427 19.98 -17.63 8.97
CA PRO A 427 20.22 -17.66 10.42
C PRO A 427 21.56 -17.02 10.81
N SER A 428 22.58 -17.13 9.96
CA SER A 428 23.90 -16.54 10.21
C SER A 428 23.84 -15.02 10.23
N GLN A 429 23.06 -14.40 9.34
CA GLN A 429 22.91 -12.94 9.32
C GLN A 429 22.15 -12.43 10.55
N ILE A 430 21.06 -13.10 10.93
CA ILE A 430 20.34 -12.80 12.19
C ILE A 430 21.33 -12.92 13.35
N ARG A 431 22.10 -14.02 13.41
CA ARG A 431 23.09 -14.26 14.44
C ARG A 431 24.15 -13.16 14.50
N THR A 432 24.65 -12.68 13.36
CA THR A 432 25.59 -11.55 13.31
C THR A 432 24.97 -10.26 13.86
N VAL A 433 23.74 -9.93 13.48
CA VAL A 433 23.05 -8.73 14.00
C VAL A 433 22.86 -8.82 15.50
N ILE A 434 22.35 -9.96 16.00
CA ILE A 434 22.12 -10.20 17.42
C ILE A 434 23.43 -10.21 18.22
N ARG A 435 24.49 -10.83 17.70
CA ARG A 435 25.82 -10.84 18.32
C ARG A 435 26.40 -9.44 18.40
N THR A 436 26.33 -8.68 17.31
CA THR A 436 26.83 -7.29 17.27
C THR A 436 26.09 -6.43 18.27
N PHE A 437 24.76 -6.57 18.36
CA PHE A 437 23.96 -5.90 19.38
C PHE A 437 24.41 -6.29 20.79
N LYS A 438 24.56 -7.58 21.09
CA LYS A 438 25.03 -8.08 22.39
C LYS A 438 26.40 -7.51 22.78
N GLU A 439 27.37 -7.57 21.88
CA GLU A 439 28.76 -7.12 22.12
C GLU A 439 28.86 -5.61 22.38
N ASN A 440 27.97 -4.83 21.74
CA ASN A 440 27.91 -3.38 21.91
C ASN A 440 26.96 -2.93 23.04
N LEU A 441 26.19 -3.85 23.61
CA LEU A 441 25.09 -3.51 24.50
C LEU A 441 25.57 -2.82 25.78
N PHE A 442 26.54 -3.40 26.48
CA PHE A 442 27.05 -2.89 27.77
C PHE A 442 28.33 -2.06 27.64
N THR A 443 28.73 -1.76 26.41
CA THR A 443 29.96 -1.03 26.11
C THR A 443 29.64 0.31 25.45
N THR A 444 28.90 0.27 24.34
CA THR A 444 28.59 1.44 23.52
C THR A 444 27.18 1.96 23.79
N LEU A 445 26.18 1.07 23.77
CA LEU A 445 24.77 1.46 23.81
C LEU A 445 24.31 1.84 25.23
N PHE A 446 24.62 0.98 26.20
CA PHE A 446 24.21 1.15 27.60
C PHE A 446 25.35 0.82 28.57
N PRO A 447 26.46 1.60 28.58
CA PRO A 447 27.66 1.31 29.37
C PRO A 447 27.45 1.22 30.89
N ARG A 448 26.35 1.78 31.39
CA ARG A 448 26.02 1.81 32.82
C ARG A 448 25.00 0.74 33.24
N ARG A 449 24.42 -0.01 32.29
CA ARG A 449 23.46 -1.07 32.58
C ARG A 449 24.18 -2.38 32.86
N LYS A 450 23.58 -3.22 33.70
CA LYS A 450 24.01 -4.61 33.93
C LYS A 450 23.08 -5.63 33.27
N GLU A 451 21.87 -5.20 32.94
CA GLU A 451 20.81 -6.05 32.41
C GLU A 451 20.44 -5.58 31.01
N VAL A 452 20.04 -6.53 30.15
CA VAL A 452 19.59 -6.25 28.79
C VAL A 452 18.34 -5.38 28.85
N PRO A 453 18.30 -4.17 28.28
CA PRO A 453 17.10 -3.35 28.24
C PRO A 453 15.94 -4.07 27.54
N LYS A 454 14.69 -3.70 27.85
CA LYS A 454 13.54 -4.31 27.17
C LYS A 454 13.63 -3.98 25.68
N THR A 455 13.78 -5.03 24.87
CA THR A 455 14.11 -4.91 23.45
C THR A 455 13.02 -5.55 22.62
N LEU A 456 12.55 -4.85 21.59
CA LEU A 456 11.61 -5.38 20.61
C LEU A 456 12.31 -5.54 19.27
N ILE A 457 12.17 -6.73 18.66
CA ILE A 457 12.73 -7.05 17.35
C ILE A 457 11.58 -7.27 16.36
N PHE A 458 11.64 -6.57 15.23
CA PHE A 458 10.68 -6.74 14.14
C PHE A 458 11.16 -7.82 13.17
N ALA A 459 10.32 -8.83 12.98
CA ALA A 459 10.49 -9.97 12.10
C ALA A 459 9.61 -9.80 10.86
N LYS A 460 9.97 -10.53 9.79
CA LYS A 460 9.28 -10.46 8.50
C LYS A 460 8.04 -11.35 8.42
N THR A 461 8.12 -12.53 9.03
CA THR A 461 7.05 -13.53 9.05
C THR A 461 7.06 -14.23 10.41
N ASP A 462 5.99 -14.95 10.73
CA ASP A 462 5.92 -15.73 11.97
C ASP A 462 7.05 -16.77 12.10
N SER A 463 7.44 -17.39 10.96
CA SER A 463 8.59 -18.31 10.92
C SER A 463 9.91 -17.58 11.19
N HIS A 464 10.09 -16.39 10.60
CA HIS A 464 11.29 -15.57 10.85
C HIS A 464 11.38 -15.17 12.33
N ALA A 465 10.25 -14.90 12.96
CA ALA A 465 10.20 -14.59 14.39
C ALA A 465 10.67 -15.77 15.26
N ASP A 466 10.30 -17.01 14.92
CA ASP A 466 10.77 -18.20 15.63
C ASP A 466 12.30 -18.37 15.53
N ASP A 467 12.87 -18.14 14.35
CA ASP A 467 14.32 -18.23 14.13
C ASP A 467 15.09 -17.18 14.95
N ILE A 468 14.61 -15.93 14.95
CA ILE A 468 15.19 -14.86 15.77
C ILE A 468 15.11 -15.22 17.25
N VAL A 469 13.97 -15.72 17.76
CA VAL A 469 13.83 -16.11 19.17
C VAL A 469 14.86 -17.15 19.57
N GLN A 470 15.06 -18.19 18.75
CA GLN A 470 16.04 -19.22 19.04
C GLN A 470 17.46 -18.65 19.04
N ILE A 471 17.81 -17.87 18.03
CA ILE A 471 19.16 -17.29 17.88
C ILE A 471 19.47 -16.33 19.03
N VAL A 472 18.50 -15.51 19.45
CA VAL A 472 18.66 -14.62 20.61
C VAL A 472 18.96 -15.43 21.87
N ARG A 473 18.23 -16.52 22.14
CA ARG A 473 18.49 -17.37 23.30
C ARG A 473 19.88 -17.98 23.24
N ASP A 474 20.28 -18.51 22.09
CA ASP A 474 21.59 -19.11 21.88
C ASP A 474 22.73 -18.10 22.07
N GLU A 475 22.65 -16.92 21.42
CA GLU A 475 23.72 -15.92 21.46
C GLU A 475 23.83 -15.26 22.83
N PHE A 476 22.71 -15.03 23.54
CA PHE A 476 22.75 -14.51 24.90
C PHE A 476 23.10 -15.59 25.93
N GLY A 477 22.91 -16.87 25.62
CA GLY A 477 23.11 -17.98 26.55
C GLY A 477 22.03 -18.04 27.64
N GLU A 478 20.80 -17.65 27.29
CA GLU A 478 19.71 -17.40 28.23
C GLU A 478 18.54 -18.37 28.04
N GLY A 479 17.73 -18.53 29.09
CA GLY A 479 16.60 -19.47 29.11
C GLY A 479 15.41 -19.07 28.23
N ASN A 480 14.44 -19.98 28.08
CA ASN A 480 13.25 -19.77 27.25
C ASN A 480 12.42 -18.54 27.64
N GLU A 481 12.49 -18.13 28.89
CA GLU A 481 11.77 -16.97 29.42
C GLU A 481 12.38 -15.63 28.97
N PHE A 482 13.67 -15.60 28.64
CA PHE A 482 14.40 -14.38 28.30
C PHE A 482 13.94 -13.74 26.98
N CYS A 483 13.76 -14.55 25.94
CA CYS A 483 13.27 -14.10 24.64
C CYS A 483 12.00 -14.85 24.24
N ARG A 484 10.94 -14.13 23.87
CA ARG A 484 9.64 -14.72 23.49
C ARG A 484 9.08 -14.08 22.21
N LYS A 485 8.31 -14.86 21.46
CA LYS A 485 7.57 -14.39 20.29
C LYS A 485 6.22 -13.79 20.72
N ILE A 486 5.83 -12.68 20.10
CA ILE A 486 4.52 -12.04 20.26
C ILE A 486 3.94 -11.80 18.85
N THR A 487 3.17 -12.76 18.37
CA THR A 487 2.47 -12.77 17.07
C THR A 487 1.03 -13.27 17.25
N TYR A 488 0.14 -12.94 16.31
CA TYR A 488 -1.27 -13.36 16.35
C TYR A 488 -1.45 -14.89 16.36
N SER A 489 -0.51 -15.64 15.76
CA SER A 489 -0.52 -17.10 15.69
C SER A 489 0.13 -17.80 16.90
N ALA A 490 0.63 -17.05 17.90
CA ALA A 490 1.24 -17.63 19.08
C ALA A 490 0.18 -18.09 20.11
N ASP A 491 0.52 -19.10 20.93
CA ASP A 491 -0.33 -19.49 22.06
C ASP A 491 -0.31 -18.40 23.15
N ASN A 492 -1.48 -17.82 23.46
CA ASN A 492 -1.69 -16.78 24.49
C ASN A 492 -0.80 -15.51 24.36
N PRO A 493 -0.85 -14.78 23.23
CA PRO A 493 0.03 -13.64 22.98
C PRO A 493 -0.19 -12.48 23.98
N GLU A 494 -1.42 -12.29 24.46
CA GLU A 494 -1.77 -11.29 25.48
C GLU A 494 -1.04 -11.51 26.81
N SER A 495 -0.87 -12.77 27.22
CA SER A 495 -0.16 -13.11 28.46
C SER A 495 1.33 -12.81 28.35
N VAL A 496 1.93 -13.14 27.20
CA VAL A 496 3.35 -12.85 26.91
C VAL A 496 3.58 -11.34 26.83
N LEU A 497 2.67 -10.60 26.19
CA LEU A 497 2.72 -9.15 26.12
C LEU A 497 2.59 -8.50 27.51
N SER A 498 1.68 -9.00 28.35
CA SER A 498 1.55 -8.56 29.75
C SER A 498 2.84 -8.80 30.54
N SER A 499 3.44 -9.98 30.39
CA SER A 499 4.72 -10.32 31.03
C SER A 499 5.85 -9.41 30.51
N PHE A 500 5.90 -9.16 29.20
CA PHE A 500 6.89 -8.28 28.59
C PHE A 500 6.78 -6.84 29.14
N ARG A 501 5.55 -6.38 29.41
CA ARG A 501 5.28 -5.06 29.99
C ARG A 501 5.63 -4.97 31.48
N ASN A 502 5.31 -5.99 32.27
CA ASN A 502 5.29 -5.86 33.74
C ASN A 502 6.38 -6.66 34.46
N ASP A 503 6.76 -7.81 33.91
CA ASP A 503 7.66 -8.74 34.60
C ASP A 503 9.11 -8.50 34.19
N TYR A 504 10.04 -9.10 34.94
CA TYR A 504 11.45 -9.04 34.58
C TYR A 504 11.69 -9.63 33.18
N ASN A 505 11.11 -10.81 32.92
CA ASN A 505 11.17 -11.54 31.64
C ASN A 505 9.83 -11.50 30.90
N PRO A 506 9.82 -11.55 29.56
CA PRO A 506 10.99 -11.59 28.67
C PRO A 506 11.75 -10.26 28.64
N ARG A 507 13.07 -10.29 28.43
CA ARG A 507 13.89 -9.10 28.13
C ARG A 507 13.80 -8.72 26.67
N ILE A 508 13.63 -9.70 25.79
CA ILE A 508 13.54 -9.50 24.35
C ILE A 508 12.22 -10.08 23.82
N ALA A 509 11.46 -9.29 23.07
CA ALA A 509 10.29 -9.75 22.36
C ALA A 509 10.53 -9.68 20.85
N VAL A 510 10.00 -10.65 20.10
CA VAL A 510 10.04 -10.67 18.63
C VAL A 510 8.62 -10.63 18.09
N THR A 511 8.33 -9.69 17.18
CA THR A 511 6.99 -9.48 16.61
C THR A 511 7.05 -9.34 15.09
N VAL A 512 5.92 -9.51 14.41
CA VAL A 512 5.78 -9.14 12.98
C VAL A 512 5.01 -7.82 12.93
N ASP A 513 3.71 -7.85 13.22
CA ASP A 513 2.84 -6.65 13.16
C ASP A 513 2.14 -6.32 14.49
N MET A 514 2.04 -7.27 15.44
CA MET A 514 1.15 -7.18 16.60
C MET A 514 1.48 -6.01 17.56
N ILE A 515 2.74 -5.58 17.65
CA ILE A 515 3.17 -4.48 18.55
C ILE A 515 3.46 -3.19 17.76
N ALA A 516 3.32 -3.19 16.42
CA ALA A 516 3.70 -2.05 15.59
C ALA A 516 2.79 -0.82 15.81
N THR A 517 1.51 -1.00 16.17
CA THR A 517 0.55 0.09 16.32
C THR A 517 -0.40 -0.13 17.50
N GLY A 518 -0.49 0.84 18.41
CA GLY A 518 -1.47 0.85 19.50
C GLY A 518 -0.97 0.39 20.87
N THR A 519 -0.06 -0.58 20.89
CA THR A 519 0.37 -1.25 22.13
C THR A 519 1.39 -0.42 22.93
N ASP A 520 1.02 0.04 24.13
CA ASP A 520 1.91 0.82 25.02
C ASP A 520 2.80 -0.07 25.90
N VAL A 521 4.08 -0.21 25.58
CA VAL A 521 5.04 -0.92 26.45
C VAL A 521 6.12 0.05 26.94
N LYS A 522 5.77 0.83 27.98
CA LYS A 522 6.64 1.87 28.56
C LYS A 522 8.08 1.46 28.84
N PRO A 523 8.38 0.22 29.30
CA PRO A 523 9.76 -0.16 29.59
C PRO A 523 10.65 -0.38 28.35
N ILE A 524 10.12 -0.41 27.11
CA ILE A 524 10.94 -0.62 25.91
C ILE A 524 11.99 0.48 25.77
N GLU A 525 13.25 0.08 25.59
CA GLU A 525 14.38 0.98 25.39
C GLU A 525 15.12 0.70 24.07
N CYS A 526 14.87 -0.45 23.43
CA CYS A 526 15.55 -0.85 22.19
C CYS A 526 14.55 -1.35 21.16
N LEU A 527 14.65 -0.83 19.93
CA LEU A 527 13.94 -1.34 18.75
C LEU A 527 14.98 -1.83 17.74
N ILE A 528 14.87 -3.08 17.30
CA ILE A 528 15.75 -3.67 16.29
C ILE A 528 14.93 -3.94 15.03
N PHE A 529 15.36 -3.33 13.93
CA PHE A 529 14.82 -3.54 12.60
C PHE A 529 15.79 -4.38 11.77
N ILE A 530 15.31 -5.49 11.23
CA ILE A 530 16.03 -6.31 10.26
C ILE A 530 15.41 -5.98 8.88
N PRO A 531 16.20 -5.53 7.88
CA PRO A 531 15.74 -4.71 6.76
C PRO A 531 14.55 -5.26 5.94
N VAL A 532 13.68 -4.34 5.49
CA VAL A 532 12.64 -4.51 4.45
C VAL A 532 12.48 -3.20 3.67
N PHE A 533 12.61 -3.19 2.33
CA PHE A 533 12.57 -1.95 1.51
C PHE A 533 11.27 -1.13 1.64
N GLN A 534 10.09 -1.76 1.61
CA GLN A 534 8.80 -1.04 1.78
C GLN A 534 8.62 -0.51 3.20
N GLY A 535 9.03 -1.29 4.20
CA GLY A 535 9.07 -0.85 5.60
C GLY A 535 10.00 0.36 5.76
N ASN A 536 11.17 0.35 5.14
CA ASN A 536 12.14 1.45 5.20
C ASN A 536 11.62 2.74 4.55
N VAL A 537 10.91 2.67 3.42
CA VAL A 537 10.33 3.87 2.78
C VAL A 537 9.19 4.43 3.64
N GLN A 538 8.32 3.57 4.17
CA GLN A 538 7.27 4.01 5.09
C GLN A 538 7.83 4.60 6.39
N MET A 539 8.83 3.95 6.99
CA MET A 539 9.51 4.45 8.18
C MET A 539 10.27 5.76 7.90
N LEU A 540 10.94 5.89 6.76
CA LEU A 540 11.62 7.14 6.39
C LEU A 540 10.61 8.29 6.21
N MET A 541 9.46 8.03 5.59
CA MET A 541 8.38 9.02 5.53
C MET A 541 7.83 9.36 6.93
N GLN A 542 7.75 8.38 7.82
CA GLN A 542 7.35 8.60 9.23
C GLN A 542 8.36 9.45 10.02
N THR A 543 9.63 9.52 9.62
CA THR A 543 10.60 10.44 10.24
C THR A 543 10.35 11.92 9.93
N GLY A 544 9.53 12.22 8.91
CA GLY A 544 9.35 13.58 8.41
C GLY A 544 10.54 14.13 7.60
N LEU A 545 11.67 13.42 7.54
CA LEU A 545 12.88 13.84 6.80
C LEU A 545 12.80 13.58 5.29
N ALA A 546 11.84 12.79 4.83
CA ALA A 546 11.61 12.53 3.42
C ALA A 546 10.14 12.75 3.05
N GLN A 547 9.92 13.36 1.88
CA GLN A 547 8.61 13.50 1.28
C GLN A 547 8.59 12.77 -0.07
N CYS A 548 7.68 11.81 -0.22
CA CYS A 548 7.44 11.15 -1.49
C CYS A 548 6.23 11.79 -2.20
N LEU A 549 6.42 12.20 -3.45
CA LEU A 549 5.35 12.73 -4.31
C LEU A 549 5.09 11.75 -5.46
N PHE A 550 3.91 11.13 -5.46
CA PHE A 550 3.45 10.25 -6.54
C PHE A 550 2.57 11.01 -7.52
N SER A 551 2.41 10.48 -8.75
CA SER A 551 1.70 11.18 -9.84
C SER A 551 2.23 12.62 -10.07
N ALA A 552 3.55 12.79 -9.90
CA ALA A 552 4.22 14.08 -9.96
C ALA A 552 5.40 14.04 -10.96
N PRO A 553 5.15 13.81 -12.28
CA PRO A 553 6.22 13.79 -13.27
C PRO A 553 7.02 15.09 -13.24
N VAL A 554 8.33 14.95 -13.16
CA VAL A 554 9.26 16.09 -13.22
C VAL A 554 9.39 16.51 -14.68
N VAL A 555 9.10 17.79 -14.96
CA VAL A 555 9.05 18.34 -16.32
C VAL A 555 10.20 19.28 -16.62
N LYS A 556 10.90 19.78 -15.60
CA LYS A 556 11.97 20.77 -15.78
C LYS A 556 12.96 20.80 -14.61
N LEU A 557 14.25 20.91 -14.90
CA LEU A 557 15.28 21.27 -13.93
C LEU A 557 15.45 22.79 -13.84
N LEU A 558 15.83 23.27 -12.65
CA LEU A 558 16.07 24.68 -12.37
C LEU A 558 17.56 24.94 -12.26
N ARG A 559 18.09 25.83 -13.11
CA ARG A 559 19.50 26.22 -13.13
C ARG A 559 19.64 27.70 -12.77
N GLU A 560 20.60 28.03 -11.91
CA GLU A 560 20.96 29.41 -11.56
C GLU A 560 21.88 30.06 -12.62
N LYS A 561 22.09 31.38 -12.50
CA LYS A 561 22.96 32.14 -13.40
C LYS A 561 24.43 31.71 -13.32
N ASP A 562 24.85 31.18 -12.18
CA ASP A 562 26.20 30.65 -11.96
C ASP A 562 26.38 29.21 -12.50
N GLY A 563 25.30 28.61 -13.01
CA GLY A 563 25.29 27.29 -13.59
C GLY A 563 24.91 26.15 -12.64
N ARG A 564 24.64 26.41 -11.34
CA ARG A 564 24.22 25.38 -10.38
C ARG A 564 22.77 24.94 -10.60
N VAL A 565 22.50 23.64 -10.51
CA VAL A 565 21.15 23.09 -10.48
C VAL A 565 20.60 23.22 -9.06
N GLN A 566 19.51 23.99 -8.91
CA GLN A 566 18.93 24.37 -7.62
C GLN A 566 17.58 23.70 -7.35
N GLY A 567 17.16 22.74 -8.18
CA GLY A 567 15.88 22.06 -7.99
C GLY A 567 15.20 21.64 -9.28
N ALA A 568 13.92 21.33 -9.17
CA ALA A 568 13.11 20.84 -10.27
C ALA A 568 11.65 21.32 -10.18
N VAL A 569 10.92 21.20 -11.29
CA VAL A 569 9.49 21.47 -11.38
C VAL A 569 8.79 20.16 -11.74
N ALA A 570 7.81 19.77 -10.94
CA ALA A 570 6.96 18.62 -11.18
C ALA A 570 5.53 19.06 -11.51
N GLN A 571 4.90 18.43 -12.48
CA GLN A 571 3.47 18.63 -12.77
C GLN A 571 2.64 17.72 -11.88
N VAL A 572 1.62 18.24 -11.21
CA VAL A 572 0.75 17.50 -10.31
C VAL A 572 -0.70 17.81 -10.67
N GLY A 573 -1.37 16.90 -11.37
CA GLY A 573 -2.68 17.15 -11.98
C GLY A 573 -2.56 17.77 -13.37
N GLN A 574 -3.65 18.32 -13.91
CA GLN A 574 -3.67 18.85 -15.28
C GLN A 574 -2.90 20.18 -15.40
N ASP A 575 -3.15 21.16 -14.51
CA ASP A 575 -2.60 22.52 -14.67
C ASP A 575 -1.81 23.04 -13.45
N ARG A 576 -1.44 22.14 -12.53
CA ARG A 576 -0.70 22.53 -11.33
C ARG A 576 0.74 22.04 -11.40
N TYR A 577 1.66 22.90 -10.99
CA TYR A 577 3.09 22.61 -10.91
C TYR A 577 3.61 22.83 -9.49
N ILE A 578 4.50 21.96 -9.03
CA ILE A 578 5.25 22.08 -7.79
C ILE A 578 6.68 22.42 -8.15
N LYS A 579 7.19 23.51 -7.58
CA LYS A 579 8.60 23.88 -7.66
C LYS A 579 9.30 23.33 -6.40
N ALA A 580 10.15 22.33 -6.57
CA ALA A 580 10.97 21.76 -5.50
C ALA A 580 12.38 22.37 -5.56
N LEU A 581 12.75 23.16 -4.55
CA LEU A 581 14.09 23.75 -4.45
C LEU A 581 15.01 22.81 -3.66
N ALA A 582 16.18 22.53 -4.22
CA ALA A 582 17.18 21.65 -3.67
C ALA A 582 18.41 22.44 -3.24
N ARG A 583 18.55 22.66 -1.92
CA ARG A 583 19.69 23.38 -1.36
C ARG A 583 21.03 22.69 -1.63
N LYS A 584 21.04 21.35 -1.56
CA LYS A 584 22.28 20.56 -1.60
C LYS A 584 22.56 19.89 -2.94
N GLY A 585 21.54 19.38 -3.63
CA GLY A 585 21.70 18.86 -4.98
C GLY A 585 20.45 18.12 -5.46
N VAL A 586 20.39 17.85 -6.76
CA VAL A 586 19.37 17.06 -7.42
C VAL A 586 19.98 15.76 -7.90
N VAL A 587 19.37 14.64 -7.55
CA VAL A 587 19.74 13.31 -8.05
C VAL A 587 18.70 12.88 -9.08
N LEU A 588 19.13 12.60 -10.31
CA LEU A 588 18.28 11.95 -11.31
C LEU A 588 18.44 10.44 -11.21
N SER A 589 17.33 9.76 -10.91
CA SER A 589 17.22 8.29 -10.88
C SER A 589 15.94 7.84 -11.57
N THR A 590 15.75 8.29 -12.80
CA THR A 590 14.45 8.37 -13.49
C THR A 590 14.21 7.29 -14.54
N GLY A 591 14.90 6.15 -14.43
CA GLY A 591 14.82 5.08 -15.44
C GLY A 591 15.47 5.45 -16.78
N ASP A 592 15.12 4.71 -17.83
CA ASP A 592 15.66 4.87 -19.19
C ASP A 592 14.65 5.50 -20.17
N TYR A 593 14.98 5.40 -21.46
CA TYR A 593 14.18 5.88 -22.58
C TYR A 593 13.67 4.75 -23.48
N MET A 594 13.62 3.50 -23.02
CA MET A 594 13.25 2.37 -23.88
C MET A 594 11.86 2.57 -24.52
N SER A 595 10.93 3.24 -23.85
CA SER A 595 9.59 3.50 -24.39
C SER A 595 9.50 4.74 -25.27
N ASN A 596 10.63 5.34 -25.65
CA ASN A 596 10.71 6.50 -26.54
C ASN A 596 11.33 6.10 -27.89
N ALA A 597 10.47 5.91 -28.90
CA ALA A 597 10.88 5.46 -30.24
C ALA A 597 11.87 6.40 -30.93
N GLU A 598 11.76 7.71 -30.72
CA GLU A 598 12.67 8.69 -31.33
C GLU A 598 14.07 8.58 -30.70
N MET A 599 14.14 8.49 -29.38
CA MET A 599 15.41 8.30 -28.68
C MET A 599 16.03 6.94 -28.99
N LEU A 600 15.24 5.87 -29.10
CA LEU A 600 15.73 4.56 -29.56
C LEU A 600 16.36 4.64 -30.94
N ARG A 601 15.67 5.23 -31.93
CA ARG A 601 16.22 5.39 -33.29
C ARG A 601 17.49 6.23 -33.32
N ARG A 602 17.62 7.22 -32.43
CA ARG A 602 18.80 8.09 -32.39
C ARG A 602 19.99 7.47 -31.67
N PHE A 603 19.75 6.82 -30.54
CA PHE A 603 20.81 6.43 -29.59
C PHE A 603 21.03 4.92 -29.53
N CYS A 604 20.04 4.10 -29.87
CA CYS A 604 20.15 2.63 -29.95
C CYS A 604 19.49 2.10 -31.24
N PRO A 605 19.93 2.56 -32.44
CA PRO A 605 19.22 2.30 -33.71
C PRO A 605 19.06 0.81 -34.03
N GLY A 606 20.04 -0.04 -33.69
CA GLY A 606 19.99 -1.48 -33.94
C GLY A 606 18.88 -2.23 -33.20
N MET A 607 18.35 -1.62 -32.13
CA MET A 607 17.28 -2.18 -31.29
C MET A 607 15.96 -1.39 -31.37
N ALA A 608 15.85 -0.43 -32.30
CA ALA A 608 14.68 0.45 -32.37
C ALA A 608 13.36 -0.29 -32.63
N ASP A 609 13.42 -1.40 -33.36
CA ASP A 609 12.26 -2.24 -33.71
C ASP A 609 12.20 -3.52 -32.86
N THR A 610 13.04 -3.64 -31.84
CA THR A 610 13.11 -4.81 -30.96
C THR A 610 11.94 -4.81 -29.98
N PRO A 611 11.18 -5.92 -29.87
CA PRO A 611 10.08 -6.02 -28.91
C PRO A 611 10.52 -5.73 -27.46
N GLN A 612 9.67 -5.06 -26.70
CA GLN A 612 9.97 -4.70 -25.31
C GLN A 612 9.31 -5.68 -24.34
N LEU A 613 10.11 -6.25 -23.44
CA LEU A 613 9.66 -7.13 -22.38
C LEU A 613 9.52 -6.31 -21.09
N TRP A 614 8.40 -6.47 -20.38
CA TRP A 614 8.08 -5.72 -19.16
C TRP A 614 8.05 -4.19 -19.33
N LEU A 615 7.15 -3.71 -20.19
CA LEU A 615 6.86 -2.28 -20.32
C LEU A 615 6.39 -1.69 -18.99
N GLY A 616 7.24 -0.88 -18.36
CA GLY A 616 6.88 -0.05 -17.21
C GLY A 616 5.75 0.89 -17.61
N ARG A 617 4.65 0.85 -16.87
CA ARG A 617 3.46 1.67 -17.13
C ARG A 617 3.03 2.41 -15.89
N ASP A 618 2.55 3.64 -16.08
CA ASP A 618 1.89 4.40 -15.04
C ASP A 618 0.46 3.88 -14.78
N LYS A 619 -0.24 4.51 -13.83
CA LYS A 619 -1.62 4.18 -13.45
C LYS A 619 -2.64 4.28 -14.60
N ASN A 620 -2.32 5.04 -15.65
CA ASN A 620 -3.14 5.24 -16.84
C ASN A 620 -2.69 4.33 -17.99
N HIS A 621 -1.86 3.33 -17.70
CA HIS A 621 -1.25 2.41 -18.66
C HIS A 621 -0.34 3.09 -19.70
N SER A 622 0.10 4.33 -19.44
CA SER A 622 1.07 5.03 -20.29
C SER A 622 2.50 4.56 -19.96
N PRO A 623 3.38 4.38 -20.95
CA PRO A 623 4.76 3.97 -20.68
C PRO A 623 5.49 4.96 -19.77
N SER A 624 6.27 4.46 -18.80
CA SER A 624 6.93 5.30 -17.78
C SER A 624 8.40 5.60 -18.08
N ASN A 625 9.09 4.78 -18.87
CA ASN A 625 10.51 4.94 -19.20
C ASN A 625 10.67 5.66 -20.55
N THR A 626 10.40 6.96 -20.53
CA THR A 626 10.29 7.81 -21.74
C THR A 626 11.50 8.72 -21.97
N GLY A 627 12.54 8.60 -21.15
CA GLY A 627 13.76 9.42 -21.24
C GLY A 627 13.63 10.83 -20.68
N ASP A 628 12.68 11.05 -19.77
CA ASP A 628 12.42 12.39 -19.21
C ASP A 628 13.65 12.97 -18.50
N GLY A 629 14.35 12.15 -17.69
CA GLY A 629 15.58 12.57 -17.03
C GLY A 629 16.73 12.86 -18.00
N HIS A 630 16.90 12.04 -19.03
CA HIS A 630 17.89 12.27 -20.10
C HIS A 630 17.67 13.61 -20.77
N ARG A 631 16.44 13.88 -21.22
CA ARG A 631 16.08 15.14 -21.90
C ARG A 631 16.28 16.33 -20.98
N MET A 632 15.85 16.23 -19.71
CA MET A 632 16.04 17.31 -18.74
C MET A 632 17.53 17.59 -18.47
N GLY A 633 18.37 16.55 -18.39
CA GLY A 633 19.81 16.71 -18.28
C GLY A 633 20.38 17.44 -19.49
N MET A 634 20.07 16.97 -20.70
CA MET A 634 20.54 17.59 -21.95
C MET A 634 20.11 19.06 -22.05
N TRP A 635 18.85 19.39 -21.69
CA TRP A 635 18.34 20.76 -21.75
C TRP A 635 19.10 21.73 -20.84
N ILE A 636 19.71 21.25 -19.76
CA ILE A 636 20.54 22.08 -18.90
C ILE A 636 22.03 22.02 -19.25
N GLY A 637 22.41 21.32 -20.32
CA GLY A 637 23.78 21.21 -20.81
C GLY A 637 24.57 20.00 -20.29
N ALA A 638 23.91 19.00 -19.70
CA ALA A 638 24.59 17.74 -19.37
C ALA A 638 24.91 16.96 -20.63
N LYS A 639 26.13 16.42 -20.69
CA LYS A 639 26.57 15.57 -21.78
C LYS A 639 25.87 14.22 -21.71
N LEU A 640 25.28 13.82 -22.83
CA LEU A 640 24.76 12.47 -23.01
C LEU A 640 25.87 11.61 -23.65
N GLN A 641 26.01 10.38 -23.18
CA GLN A 641 26.93 9.40 -23.77
C GLN A 641 26.72 9.30 -25.30
N ASP A 642 27.80 9.06 -26.04
CA ASP A 642 27.74 8.87 -27.49
C ASP A 642 27.02 7.56 -27.88
N SER A 643 26.32 7.59 -29.02
CA SER A 643 25.65 6.43 -29.60
C SER A 643 26.66 5.48 -30.27
N PRO A 644 26.42 4.14 -30.29
CA PRO A 644 25.25 3.43 -29.76
C PRO A 644 25.29 3.21 -28.25
N HIS A 645 24.12 3.35 -27.61
CA HIS A 645 23.93 3.01 -26.21
C HIS A 645 23.67 1.51 -26.06
N ALA A 646 24.21 0.93 -24.99
CA ALA A 646 24.04 -0.48 -24.69
C ALA A 646 22.57 -0.76 -24.30
N PRO A 647 21.85 -1.60 -25.06
CA PRO A 647 20.56 -2.12 -24.63
C PRO A 647 20.77 -3.13 -23.48
N CYS A 648 19.65 -3.56 -22.90
CA CYS A 648 19.54 -4.83 -22.19
C CYS A 648 18.60 -5.70 -23.04
N ALA A 649 19.13 -6.29 -24.11
CA ALA A 649 18.34 -7.02 -25.10
C ALA A 649 18.79 -8.48 -25.18
N HIS A 650 17.87 -9.40 -24.90
CA HIS A 650 18.22 -10.81 -24.78
C HIS A 650 17.25 -11.69 -25.54
N HIS A 651 17.80 -12.77 -26.08
CA HIS A 651 17.04 -13.79 -26.76
C HIS A 651 16.54 -14.81 -25.73
N MET A 652 15.23 -15.07 -25.69
CA MET A 652 14.64 -16.00 -24.70
C MET A 652 14.79 -17.48 -25.07
N GLY A 653 15.51 -17.76 -26.16
CA GLY A 653 15.70 -19.10 -26.71
C GLY A 653 14.40 -19.83 -27.05
N SER A 654 14.45 -21.15 -26.93
CA SER A 654 13.26 -22.01 -27.03
C SER A 654 12.90 -22.61 -25.67
N VAL A 655 11.99 -23.59 -25.66
CA VAL A 655 11.74 -24.45 -24.48
C VAL A 655 12.97 -25.20 -24.02
N PHE A 656 14.07 -25.25 -24.80
CA PHE A 656 15.38 -25.82 -24.43
C PHE A 656 16.41 -24.76 -24.01
N GLY A 657 16.00 -23.50 -23.87
CA GLY A 657 16.88 -22.36 -23.58
C GLY A 657 17.63 -21.85 -24.81
N ALA A 658 18.58 -20.94 -24.59
CA ALA A 658 19.24 -20.18 -25.66
C ALA A 658 20.63 -20.70 -26.09
N SER A 659 21.20 -21.69 -25.40
CA SER A 659 22.58 -22.17 -25.64
C SER A 659 22.66 -23.70 -25.61
N GLY A 660 23.80 -24.25 -26.02
CA GLY A 660 24.13 -25.67 -25.92
C GLY A 660 23.77 -26.45 -27.18
N PHE A 661 22.53 -26.35 -27.66
CA PHE A 661 22.08 -27.03 -28.88
C PHE A 661 22.52 -26.29 -30.15
N VAL A 662 22.66 -26.99 -31.28
CA VAL A 662 23.15 -26.40 -32.53
C VAL A 662 22.18 -25.38 -33.10
N LEU A 663 22.72 -24.26 -33.60
CA LEU A 663 21.94 -23.17 -34.20
C LEU A 663 22.30 -22.99 -35.67
N LEU A 664 21.28 -22.97 -36.53
CA LEU A 664 21.41 -22.66 -37.95
C LEU A 664 20.69 -21.35 -38.28
N ASN A 665 21.26 -20.53 -39.15
CA ASN A 665 20.57 -19.36 -39.71
C ASN A 665 19.56 -19.79 -40.79
N THR A 666 18.86 -18.84 -41.41
CA THR A 666 17.85 -19.12 -42.42
C THR A 666 18.38 -19.62 -43.77
N TRP A 667 19.71 -19.64 -43.95
CA TRP A 667 20.36 -20.32 -45.08
C TRP A 667 20.75 -21.77 -44.75
N GLY A 668 20.42 -22.27 -43.56
CA GLY A 668 20.78 -23.62 -43.13
C GLY A 668 22.25 -23.77 -42.71
N LEU A 669 22.93 -22.66 -42.40
CA LEU A 669 24.35 -22.65 -42.01
C LEU A 669 24.51 -22.39 -40.51
N ARG A 670 25.44 -23.12 -39.88
CA ARG A 670 25.89 -22.85 -38.52
C ARG A 670 26.74 -21.57 -38.50
N PHE A 671 26.55 -20.71 -37.51
CA PHE A 671 27.11 -19.35 -37.52
C PHE A 671 27.74 -18.90 -36.19
N VAL A 672 27.63 -19.70 -35.12
CA VAL A 672 28.09 -19.30 -33.78
C VAL A 672 28.54 -20.51 -32.97
N ASN A 673 29.43 -20.27 -32.01
CA ASN A 673 29.69 -21.21 -30.93
C ASN A 673 28.51 -21.17 -29.94
N GLU A 674 27.65 -22.20 -29.95
CA GLU A 674 26.46 -22.23 -29.09
C GLU A 674 26.77 -22.50 -27.61
N ASP A 675 28.05 -22.66 -27.26
CA ASP A 675 28.53 -22.70 -25.88
C ASP A 675 28.98 -21.32 -25.36
N ALA A 676 28.91 -20.28 -26.20
CA ALA A 676 29.14 -18.91 -25.77
C ALA A 676 28.01 -18.42 -24.82
N PRO A 677 28.26 -17.42 -23.96
CA PRO A 677 27.21 -16.85 -23.12
C PRO A 677 26.09 -16.21 -23.95
N GLY A 678 24.90 -16.09 -23.35
CA GLY A 678 23.69 -15.66 -24.05
C GLY A 678 23.79 -14.30 -24.74
N GLN A 679 24.62 -13.38 -24.23
CA GLN A 679 24.84 -12.07 -24.85
C GLN A 679 25.48 -12.21 -26.25
N GLN A 680 26.52 -13.04 -26.36
CA GLN A 680 27.24 -13.26 -27.61
C GLN A 680 26.35 -13.97 -28.62
N ILE A 681 25.60 -15.00 -28.19
CA ILE A 681 24.64 -15.71 -29.07
C ILE A 681 23.56 -14.76 -29.55
N GLY A 682 22.93 -14.01 -28.65
CA GLY A 682 21.90 -13.03 -29.00
C GLY A 682 22.41 -11.96 -29.95
N SER A 683 23.62 -11.42 -29.69
CA SER A 683 24.25 -10.43 -30.57
C SER A 683 24.54 -10.99 -31.97
N GLN A 684 24.94 -12.27 -32.10
CA GLN A 684 25.13 -12.87 -33.42
C GLN A 684 23.81 -13.02 -34.17
N ILE A 685 22.73 -13.42 -33.48
CA ILE A 685 21.40 -13.54 -34.09
C ILE A 685 20.90 -12.15 -34.54
N GLU A 686 21.04 -11.12 -33.71
CA GLU A 686 20.61 -9.75 -34.05
C GLU A 686 21.38 -9.13 -35.23
N ASN A 687 22.56 -9.66 -35.55
CA ASN A 687 23.34 -9.27 -36.73
C ASN A 687 22.99 -10.06 -38.00
N LEU A 688 22.14 -11.10 -37.92
CA LEU A 688 21.61 -11.77 -39.10
C LEU A 688 20.61 -10.85 -39.83
N PRO A 689 20.56 -10.86 -41.17
CA PRO A 689 19.67 -9.96 -41.94
C PRO A 689 18.19 -10.04 -41.54
N ASP A 690 17.74 -11.20 -41.11
CA ASP A 690 16.36 -11.48 -40.70
C ASP A 690 16.21 -11.76 -39.19
N LYS A 691 17.30 -11.59 -38.43
CA LYS A 691 17.36 -11.75 -36.97
C LYS A 691 16.76 -13.07 -36.48
N THR A 692 16.93 -14.13 -37.27
CA THR A 692 16.26 -15.42 -37.06
C THR A 692 17.29 -16.56 -37.07
N ALA A 693 17.15 -17.48 -36.12
CA ALA A 693 17.90 -18.73 -36.08
C ALA A 693 16.97 -19.92 -35.78
N TRP A 694 17.45 -21.12 -36.01
CA TRP A 694 16.75 -22.36 -35.72
C TRP A 694 17.63 -23.26 -34.86
N GLN A 695 17.10 -23.68 -33.72
CA GLN A 695 17.74 -24.61 -32.81
C GLN A 695 17.28 -26.03 -33.12
N PHE A 696 18.23 -26.94 -33.35
CA PHE A 696 17.95 -28.36 -33.60
C PHE A 696 18.34 -29.22 -32.41
N VAL A 697 17.44 -30.13 -32.05
CA VAL A 697 17.52 -30.95 -30.83
C VAL A 697 17.03 -32.37 -31.15
N ASP A 698 17.63 -33.39 -30.55
CA ASP A 698 17.24 -34.79 -30.72
C ASP A 698 16.57 -35.37 -29.46
N SER A 699 16.17 -36.63 -29.50
CA SER A 699 15.44 -37.26 -28.39
C SER A 699 16.27 -37.47 -27.12
N ASN A 700 17.59 -37.28 -27.18
CA ASN A 700 18.48 -37.34 -26.04
C ASN A 700 18.59 -36.00 -25.29
N TRP A 701 17.75 -35.03 -25.63
CA TRP A 701 17.68 -33.73 -24.96
C TRP A 701 17.58 -33.80 -23.43
N PRO A 702 16.89 -34.77 -22.77
CA PRO A 702 16.81 -34.79 -21.31
C PRO A 702 18.19 -34.89 -20.64
N GLU A 703 19.11 -35.63 -21.25
CA GLU A 703 20.48 -35.79 -20.76
C GLU A 703 21.41 -34.66 -21.23
N GLN A 704 21.18 -34.14 -22.43
CA GLN A 704 21.99 -33.07 -23.01
C GLN A 704 21.74 -31.73 -22.30
N VAL A 705 20.48 -31.40 -22.00
CA VAL A 705 20.13 -30.12 -21.37
C VAL A 705 20.68 -30.01 -19.94
N ARG A 706 20.86 -31.13 -19.22
CA ARG A 706 21.54 -31.17 -17.91
C ARG A 706 23.00 -30.70 -17.96
N ARG A 707 23.62 -30.69 -19.15
CA ARG A 707 25.01 -30.25 -19.37
C ARG A 707 25.10 -28.80 -19.86
N VAL A 708 23.95 -28.15 -20.10
CA VAL A 708 23.85 -26.74 -20.45
C VAL A 708 23.92 -25.92 -19.16
N HIS A 709 24.66 -24.80 -19.17
CA HIS A 709 24.74 -23.92 -18.00
C HIS A 709 23.45 -23.11 -17.94
N PRO A 710 22.96 -22.77 -16.72
CA PRO A 710 21.94 -21.76 -16.58
C PRO A 710 22.35 -20.50 -17.34
N ASN A 711 21.57 -20.12 -18.33
CA ASN A 711 21.75 -18.92 -19.13
C ASN A 711 20.48 -18.07 -19.05
N HIS A 712 20.57 -16.82 -19.47
CA HIS A 712 19.42 -15.95 -19.50
C HIS A 712 18.47 -16.37 -20.64
N GLY A 713 17.46 -17.19 -20.33
CA GLY A 713 16.46 -17.65 -21.27
C GLY A 713 15.80 -18.96 -20.83
N SER A 714 14.55 -18.87 -20.37
CA SER A 714 13.51 -19.91 -20.23
C SER A 714 13.82 -21.28 -19.57
N VAL A 715 15.08 -21.70 -19.39
CA VAL A 715 15.45 -23.02 -18.85
C VAL A 715 16.77 -22.93 -18.09
N CYS A 716 16.70 -23.15 -16.79
CA CYS A 716 17.86 -23.28 -15.91
C CYS A 716 18.06 -24.73 -15.43
N PHE A 717 17.00 -25.54 -15.41
CA PHE A 717 17.01 -26.90 -14.85
C PHE A 717 16.18 -27.88 -15.67
N PHE A 718 16.63 -29.15 -15.76
CA PHE A 718 15.77 -30.25 -16.18
C PHE A 718 15.06 -30.83 -14.96
N VAL A 719 13.77 -31.09 -15.09
CA VAL A 719 12.96 -31.84 -14.14
C VAL A 719 12.13 -32.90 -14.83
N THR A 720 11.98 -34.02 -14.15
CA THR A 720 11.02 -35.05 -14.49
C THR A 720 9.60 -34.62 -14.10
N ASP A 721 8.59 -35.23 -14.72
CA ASP A 721 7.20 -34.90 -14.38
C ASP A 721 6.83 -35.39 -12.96
N GLU A 722 7.48 -36.45 -12.46
CA GLU A 722 7.32 -36.95 -11.08
C GLU A 722 7.84 -35.95 -10.03
N GLU A 723 8.99 -35.30 -10.30
CA GLU A 723 9.55 -34.21 -9.47
C GLU A 723 8.68 -32.94 -9.47
N LEU A 724 7.78 -32.78 -10.45
CA LEU A 724 6.81 -31.68 -10.46
C LEU A 724 5.54 -32.02 -9.65
N GLU A 725 5.11 -33.28 -9.67
CA GLU A 725 3.92 -33.74 -8.94
C GLU A 725 4.15 -33.84 -7.42
N ASP A 726 5.38 -34.12 -6.97
CA ASP A 726 5.71 -34.27 -5.55
C ASP A 726 5.82 -32.94 -4.76
N GLY A 727 5.75 -31.80 -5.46
CA GLY A 727 5.76 -30.46 -4.87
C GLY A 727 7.10 -29.99 -4.32
N THR A 728 8.17 -30.79 -4.41
CA THR A 728 9.48 -30.46 -3.83
C THR A 728 10.17 -29.29 -4.54
N LEU A 729 9.94 -29.13 -5.85
CA LEU A 729 10.62 -28.17 -6.71
C LEU A 729 9.94 -26.79 -6.84
N TYR A 730 8.64 -26.69 -6.55
CA TYR A 730 7.89 -25.42 -6.60
C TYR A 730 8.44 -24.35 -5.65
N SER A 731 9.19 -24.75 -4.61
CA SER A 731 9.83 -23.82 -3.66
C SER A 731 11.10 -23.14 -4.19
N LYS A 732 11.71 -23.65 -5.27
CA LYS A 732 13.00 -23.18 -5.81
C LYS A 732 12.90 -22.48 -7.18
N LEU A 733 11.80 -22.66 -7.90
CA LEU A 733 11.58 -22.07 -9.23
C LEU A 733 10.71 -20.82 -9.09
N SER A 734 11.29 -19.64 -9.30
CA SER A 734 10.59 -18.36 -9.14
C SER A 734 9.50 -18.09 -10.20
N THR A 735 9.53 -18.81 -11.32
CA THR A 735 8.56 -18.78 -12.43
C THR A 735 8.58 -20.11 -13.19
N ILE A 736 7.50 -20.43 -13.90
CA ILE A 736 7.39 -21.62 -14.77
C ILE A 736 8.43 -21.64 -15.90
N ASP A 737 9.02 -20.48 -16.21
CA ASP A 737 10.01 -20.26 -17.26
C ASP A 737 11.47 -20.51 -16.81
N ASN A 738 11.71 -21.32 -15.78
CA ASN A 738 13.07 -21.61 -15.29
C ASN A 738 13.44 -23.10 -15.36
N TYR A 739 12.55 -23.94 -15.89
CA TYR A 739 12.77 -25.37 -16.00
C TYR A 739 12.22 -25.95 -17.30
N ILE A 740 12.71 -27.13 -17.65
CA ILE A 740 12.20 -27.94 -18.74
C ILE A 740 11.80 -29.31 -18.22
N SER A 741 10.66 -29.82 -18.69
CA SER A 741 10.21 -31.19 -18.45
C SER A 741 9.67 -31.81 -19.73
N PRO A 742 9.57 -33.15 -19.82
CA PRO A 742 8.93 -33.81 -20.95
C PRO A 742 7.53 -33.25 -21.23
N ALA A 743 6.70 -33.03 -20.20
CA ALA A 743 5.39 -32.43 -20.37
C ALA A 743 5.43 -31.01 -20.97
N LEU A 744 6.41 -30.18 -20.61
CA LEU A 744 6.57 -28.84 -21.21
C LEU A 744 6.99 -28.91 -22.68
N VAL A 745 7.86 -29.86 -23.05
CA VAL A 745 8.24 -30.10 -24.44
C VAL A 745 7.02 -30.53 -25.25
N GLU A 746 6.24 -31.50 -24.76
CA GLU A 746 5.02 -31.94 -25.44
C GLU A 746 3.98 -30.80 -25.56
N LYS A 747 3.85 -29.96 -24.52
CA LYS A 747 3.01 -28.75 -24.59
C LYS A 747 3.50 -27.75 -25.64
N ALA A 748 4.82 -27.56 -25.76
CA ALA A 748 5.40 -26.69 -26.77
C ALA A 748 5.13 -27.23 -28.18
N VAL A 749 5.25 -28.54 -28.39
CA VAL A 749 4.89 -29.22 -29.64
C VAL A 749 3.40 -29.04 -29.96
N ALA A 750 2.52 -29.34 -29.01
CA ALA A 750 1.07 -29.20 -29.20
C ALA A 750 0.63 -27.76 -29.51
N SER A 751 1.34 -26.76 -28.96
CA SER A 751 1.08 -25.35 -29.25
C SER A 751 1.67 -24.84 -30.56
N GLY A 752 2.44 -25.66 -31.28
CA GLY A 752 3.16 -25.27 -32.50
C GLY A 752 4.38 -24.39 -32.28
N LYS A 753 4.77 -24.14 -31.02
CA LYS A 753 5.99 -23.38 -30.67
C LYS A 753 7.27 -24.19 -30.86
N LEU A 754 7.16 -25.52 -30.88
CA LEU A 754 8.24 -26.45 -31.17
C LEU A 754 7.81 -27.40 -32.28
N LEU A 755 8.64 -27.57 -33.31
CA LEU A 755 8.40 -28.55 -34.36
C LEU A 755 8.92 -29.91 -33.91
N ARG A 756 8.21 -30.99 -34.29
CA ARG A 756 8.62 -32.38 -34.07
C ARG A 756 8.46 -33.19 -35.36
N ALA A 757 9.40 -34.07 -35.65
CA ALA A 757 9.31 -35.04 -36.74
C ALA A 757 10.12 -36.30 -36.42
N ASP A 758 9.83 -37.39 -37.11
CA ASP A 758 10.53 -38.67 -36.89
C ASP A 758 11.83 -38.76 -37.71
N THR A 759 11.94 -38.01 -38.80
CA THR A 759 13.16 -37.87 -39.62
C THR A 759 13.64 -36.42 -39.71
N LEU A 760 14.94 -36.23 -39.99
CA LEU A 760 15.51 -34.90 -40.17
C LEU A 760 14.95 -34.21 -41.42
N GLU A 761 14.72 -34.95 -42.49
CA GLU A 761 14.14 -34.43 -43.74
C GLU A 761 12.75 -33.84 -43.49
N GLU A 762 11.88 -34.58 -42.78
CA GLU A 762 10.55 -34.10 -42.44
C GLU A 762 10.64 -32.87 -41.49
N LEU A 763 11.57 -32.87 -40.54
CA LEU A 763 11.77 -31.72 -39.67
C LEU A 763 12.19 -30.47 -40.45
N VAL A 764 13.18 -30.61 -41.34
CA VAL A 764 13.71 -29.51 -42.16
C VAL A 764 12.64 -28.98 -43.10
N GLU A 765 11.83 -29.85 -43.72
CA GLU A 765 10.67 -29.43 -44.51
C GLU A 765 9.73 -28.54 -43.69
N LYS A 766 9.42 -28.92 -42.43
CA LYS A 766 8.58 -28.11 -41.53
C LYS A 766 9.20 -26.76 -41.15
N THR A 767 10.53 -26.64 -41.12
CA THR A 767 11.20 -25.34 -40.85
C THR A 767 11.16 -24.38 -42.03
N GLY A 768 11.04 -24.89 -43.26
CA GLY A 768 11.18 -24.13 -44.51
C GLY A 768 12.62 -23.72 -44.85
N LEU A 769 13.63 -24.28 -44.17
CA LEU A 769 15.04 -24.05 -44.49
C LEU A 769 15.46 -24.78 -45.78
N PRO A 770 16.54 -24.37 -46.45
CA PRO A 770 17.06 -25.07 -47.62
C PRO A 770 17.46 -26.51 -47.27
N MET A 771 16.74 -27.50 -47.82
CA MET A 771 16.85 -28.92 -47.45
C MET A 771 18.29 -29.44 -47.50
N GLU A 772 18.91 -29.38 -48.69
CA GLU A 772 20.25 -29.92 -48.93
C GLU A 772 21.30 -29.27 -48.01
N GLN A 773 21.31 -27.94 -47.95
CA GLN A 773 22.29 -27.21 -47.14
C GLN A 773 22.14 -27.47 -45.64
N THR A 774 20.90 -27.62 -45.15
CA THR A 774 20.61 -27.86 -43.74
C THR A 774 21.08 -29.25 -43.31
N LEU A 775 20.80 -30.27 -44.12
CA LEU A 775 21.24 -31.64 -43.85
C LEU A 775 22.77 -31.75 -43.87
N VAL A 776 23.44 -31.10 -44.83
CA VAL A 776 24.92 -31.04 -44.87
C VAL A 776 25.49 -30.38 -43.62
N SER A 777 24.88 -29.31 -43.12
CA SER A 777 25.32 -28.63 -41.89
C SER A 777 25.15 -29.52 -40.65
N LEU A 778 24.02 -30.22 -40.54
CA LEU A 778 23.76 -31.14 -39.42
C LEU A 778 24.69 -32.36 -39.47
N GLU A 779 24.91 -32.95 -40.65
CA GLU A 779 25.86 -34.06 -40.84
C GLU A 779 27.28 -33.65 -40.47
N ARG A 780 27.73 -32.48 -40.93
CA ARG A 780 29.04 -31.92 -40.55
C ARG A 780 29.14 -31.73 -39.04
N TYR A 781 28.14 -31.14 -38.40
CA TYR A 781 28.13 -30.94 -36.96
C TYR A 781 28.14 -32.28 -36.18
N ASN A 782 27.38 -33.28 -36.64
CA ASN A 782 27.36 -34.62 -36.06
C ASN A 782 28.73 -35.31 -36.16
N SER A 783 29.43 -35.20 -37.31
CA SER A 783 30.79 -35.72 -37.46
C SER A 783 31.77 -35.11 -36.44
N MET A 784 31.66 -33.80 -36.19
CA MET A 784 32.49 -33.11 -35.19
C MET A 784 32.10 -33.53 -33.76
N CYS A 785 30.82 -33.83 -33.52
CA CYS A 785 30.39 -34.42 -32.25
C CYS A 785 31.02 -35.78 -32.00
N ALA A 786 31.07 -36.65 -33.02
CA ALA A 786 31.72 -37.96 -32.93
C ALA A 786 33.25 -37.85 -32.73
N GLU A 787 33.89 -36.85 -33.34
CA GLU A 787 35.32 -36.55 -33.14
C GLU A 787 35.62 -35.94 -31.76
N GLY A 788 34.61 -35.38 -31.08
CA GLY A 788 34.78 -34.63 -29.84
C GLY A 788 35.50 -33.28 -30.02
N ASN A 789 35.52 -32.73 -31.23
CA ASN A 789 36.25 -31.50 -31.56
C ASN A 789 35.48 -30.64 -32.58
N ASP A 790 34.99 -29.48 -32.13
CA ASP A 790 34.35 -28.49 -33.00
C ASP A 790 35.40 -27.65 -33.75
N ARG A 791 35.69 -28.04 -34.99
CA ARG A 791 36.66 -27.36 -35.85
C ARG A 791 36.13 -26.06 -36.44
N ASP A 792 34.82 -25.82 -36.39
CA ASP A 792 34.21 -24.64 -37.00
C ASP A 792 34.19 -23.45 -36.03
N TYR A 793 33.78 -23.68 -34.78
CA TYR A 793 33.56 -22.60 -33.80
C TYR A 793 34.15 -22.85 -32.41
N GLY A 794 34.86 -23.97 -32.18
CA GLY A 794 35.56 -24.24 -30.93
C GLY A 794 34.64 -24.53 -29.73
N LYS A 795 33.43 -25.04 -29.96
CA LYS A 795 32.53 -25.55 -28.91
C LYS A 795 33.20 -26.66 -28.10
N ARG A 796 33.07 -26.62 -26.77
CA ARG A 796 33.69 -27.60 -25.87
C ARG A 796 33.15 -29.01 -26.13
N ALA A 797 34.02 -30.01 -26.09
CA ALA A 797 33.69 -31.41 -26.35
C ALA A 797 32.50 -31.92 -25.52
N MET A 798 32.42 -31.54 -24.25
CA MET A 798 31.33 -31.92 -23.34
C MET A 798 29.94 -31.39 -23.74
N ARG A 799 29.88 -30.44 -24.69
CA ARG A 799 28.67 -29.77 -25.20
C ARG A 799 28.40 -30.04 -26.67
N LEU A 800 29.15 -30.95 -27.27
CA LEU A 800 28.85 -31.46 -28.60
C LEU A 800 27.68 -32.43 -28.51
N PHE A 801 26.47 -31.90 -28.67
CA PHE A 801 25.22 -32.65 -28.65
C PHE A 801 24.83 -33.01 -30.08
N PRO A 802 24.99 -34.27 -30.52
CA PRO A 802 24.62 -34.66 -31.89
C PRO A 802 23.11 -34.58 -32.08
N VAL A 803 22.68 -34.44 -33.35
CA VAL A 803 21.30 -34.49 -33.78
C VAL A 803 21.10 -35.73 -34.66
N GLU A 804 20.99 -36.91 -34.04
CA GLU A 804 21.01 -38.20 -34.74
C GLU A 804 19.88 -39.16 -34.33
N LYS A 805 19.25 -38.95 -33.16
CA LYS A 805 18.22 -39.84 -32.63
C LYS A 805 16.83 -39.21 -32.65
N GLY A 806 15.93 -39.77 -33.45
CA GLY A 806 14.53 -39.39 -33.47
C GLY A 806 13.79 -39.69 -32.15
N PRO A 807 12.64 -39.03 -31.87
CA PRO A 807 12.10 -37.90 -32.63
C PRO A 807 13.01 -36.66 -32.55
N PHE A 808 13.03 -35.89 -33.63
CA PHE A 808 13.80 -34.65 -33.76
C PHE A 808 12.92 -33.44 -33.51
N TYR A 809 13.52 -32.38 -32.99
CA TYR A 809 12.85 -31.13 -32.67
C TYR A 809 13.57 -29.91 -33.27
N ALA A 810 12.79 -28.94 -33.73
CA ALA A 810 13.31 -27.65 -34.21
C ALA A 810 12.53 -26.49 -33.60
N ALA A 811 13.24 -25.51 -33.05
CA ALA A 811 12.66 -24.30 -32.49
C ALA A 811 13.13 -23.05 -33.21
N LYS A 812 12.19 -22.16 -33.53
CA LYS A 812 12.50 -20.87 -34.15
C LYS A 812 12.86 -19.84 -33.10
N PHE A 813 14.01 -19.23 -33.27
CA PHE A 813 14.46 -18.08 -32.51
C PHE A 813 13.97 -16.82 -33.23
N VAL A 814 13.18 -15.99 -32.53
CA VAL A 814 12.64 -14.69 -32.99
C VAL A 814 13.44 -13.54 -32.37
N PRO A 815 13.47 -12.33 -32.97
CA PRO A 815 14.29 -11.22 -32.48
C PRO A 815 14.27 -11.05 -30.96
N ALA A 816 15.40 -10.61 -30.40
CA ALA A 816 15.58 -10.41 -28.98
C ALA A 816 14.46 -9.56 -28.36
N THR A 817 14.33 -9.64 -27.04
CA THR A 817 13.45 -8.76 -26.30
C THR A 817 14.24 -7.83 -25.40
N MET A 818 13.88 -6.55 -25.37
CA MET A 818 14.58 -5.52 -24.63
C MET A 818 13.84 -5.19 -23.32
N ILE A 819 14.58 -5.12 -22.22
CA ILE A 819 14.02 -4.79 -20.89
C ILE A 819 14.45 -3.43 -20.34
N ALA A 820 15.52 -2.85 -20.89
CA ALA A 820 16.06 -1.56 -20.50
C ALA A 820 17.03 -1.03 -21.57
N VAL A 821 17.38 0.25 -21.46
CA VAL A 821 18.55 0.83 -22.15
C VAL A 821 19.48 1.42 -21.10
N MET A 822 20.77 1.08 -21.17
CA MET A 822 21.79 1.47 -20.19
C MET A 822 22.86 2.38 -20.80
N GLY A 823 22.36 3.41 -21.49
CA GLY A 823 23.13 4.58 -21.88
C GLY A 823 22.40 5.85 -21.45
N GLY A 824 23.15 6.89 -21.15
CA GLY A 824 22.61 8.01 -20.40
C GLY A 824 23.56 9.17 -20.22
N LEU A 825 23.25 10.01 -19.24
CA LEU A 825 24.03 11.19 -18.89
C LEU A 825 25.38 10.77 -18.34
N GLU A 826 26.44 11.40 -18.80
CA GLU A 826 27.78 11.08 -18.34
C GLU A 826 28.00 11.62 -16.91
N SER A 827 28.71 10.82 -16.11
CA SER A 827 29.07 11.16 -14.74
C SER A 827 30.43 10.62 -14.36
N ASP A 828 31.03 11.21 -13.33
CA ASP A 828 32.25 10.69 -12.73
C ASP A 828 31.97 9.61 -11.65
N GLU A 829 33.03 9.14 -11.00
CA GLU A 829 32.99 8.15 -9.91
C GLU A 829 32.24 8.63 -8.67
N GLU A 830 32.08 9.95 -8.50
CA GLU A 830 31.30 10.59 -7.44
C GLU A 830 29.85 10.86 -7.87
N ALA A 831 29.43 10.30 -9.01
CA ALA A 831 28.11 10.44 -9.62
C ALA A 831 27.75 11.88 -10.02
N ARG A 832 28.73 12.80 -10.13
CA ARG A 832 28.50 14.18 -10.57
C ARG A 832 28.35 14.18 -12.08
N CYS A 833 27.26 14.77 -12.56
CA CYS A 833 27.01 14.87 -13.99
C CYS A 833 27.87 15.99 -14.59
N TYR A 834 28.45 15.79 -15.78
CA TYR A 834 29.30 16.80 -16.44
C TYR A 834 28.76 17.26 -17.79
N ASP A 835 29.21 18.43 -18.24
CA ASP A 835 28.88 19.05 -19.52
C ASP A 835 29.76 18.55 -20.68
N GLU A 836 29.55 19.10 -21.88
CA GLU A 836 30.28 18.71 -23.10
C GLU A 836 31.80 18.94 -23.00
N GLU A 837 32.21 19.89 -22.16
CA GLU A 837 33.61 20.20 -21.88
C GLU A 837 34.22 19.30 -20.77
N GLY A 838 33.45 18.36 -20.22
CA GLY A 838 33.88 17.46 -19.16
C GLY A 838 33.90 18.11 -17.77
N LYS A 839 33.26 19.27 -17.60
CA LYS A 839 33.17 19.97 -16.32
C LYS A 839 31.91 19.55 -15.56
N ALA A 840 32.08 19.21 -14.28
CA ALA A 840 30.95 18.88 -13.42
C ALA A 840 29.94 20.03 -13.32
N ILE A 841 28.67 19.71 -13.54
CA ILE A 841 27.53 20.62 -13.38
C ILE A 841 27.20 20.70 -11.89
N PRO A 842 27.39 21.86 -11.24
CA PRO A 842 27.20 21.96 -9.80
C PRO A 842 25.78 21.60 -9.38
N GLY A 843 25.64 20.75 -8.37
CA GLY A 843 24.35 20.35 -7.81
C GLY A 843 23.56 19.33 -8.63
N LEU A 844 24.13 18.74 -9.69
CA LEU A 844 23.49 17.65 -10.45
C LEU A 844 24.24 16.32 -10.31
N TYR A 845 23.50 15.29 -9.93
CA TYR A 845 23.98 13.92 -9.79
C TYR A 845 23.06 12.95 -10.53
N VAL A 846 23.57 11.79 -10.93
CA VAL A 846 22.82 10.80 -11.70
C VAL A 846 23.08 9.39 -11.18
N ALA A 847 22.07 8.52 -11.22
CA ALA A 847 22.20 7.11 -10.84
C ALA A 847 21.14 6.24 -11.53
N GLY A 848 21.44 4.96 -11.72
CA GLY A 848 20.51 4.00 -12.35
C GLY A 848 20.54 4.09 -13.88
N ASN A 849 19.43 3.79 -14.58
CA ASN A 849 19.45 3.71 -16.05
C ASN A 849 19.51 5.09 -16.76
N VAL A 850 19.37 6.20 -16.02
CA VAL A 850 19.63 7.54 -16.57
C VAL A 850 21.12 7.86 -16.65
N GLN A 851 21.96 7.10 -15.94
CA GLN A 851 23.41 7.23 -15.95
C GLN A 851 24.01 6.48 -17.15
N GLY A 852 24.88 7.16 -17.89
CA GLY A 852 25.65 6.60 -19.00
C GLY A 852 26.97 5.98 -18.56
N ASN A 853 27.77 5.56 -19.55
CA ASN A 853 29.10 4.96 -19.39
C ASN A 853 29.13 3.70 -18.51
N ARG A 854 28.02 2.95 -18.52
CA ARG A 854 27.88 1.68 -17.79
C ARG A 854 28.35 0.50 -18.63
N PHE A 855 27.95 0.46 -19.90
CA PHE A 855 28.26 -0.61 -20.85
C PHE A 855 28.47 -0.05 -22.26
N SER A 856 29.19 -0.81 -23.10
CA SER A 856 29.57 -0.40 -24.46
C SER A 856 28.74 -1.07 -25.56
N VAL A 857 28.44 -2.37 -25.44
CA VAL A 857 27.78 -3.15 -26.52
C VAL A 857 26.36 -3.57 -26.13
N ASP A 858 26.21 -4.34 -25.06
CA ASP A 858 24.94 -4.84 -24.49
C ASP A 858 25.20 -5.24 -23.03
N TYR A 859 24.13 -5.55 -22.29
CA TYR A 859 24.22 -6.00 -20.91
C TYR A 859 24.90 -7.37 -20.78
N PRO A 860 25.92 -7.51 -19.92
CA PRO A 860 26.59 -8.78 -19.71
C PRO A 860 25.70 -9.76 -18.92
N LEU A 861 25.27 -10.81 -19.60
CA LEU A 861 24.43 -11.87 -19.01
C LEU A 861 25.17 -12.82 -18.07
N THR A 862 26.50 -12.75 -18.02
CA THR A 862 27.33 -13.61 -17.18
C THR A 862 27.25 -13.24 -15.70
N VAL A 863 26.80 -12.03 -15.36
CA VAL A 863 26.65 -11.57 -13.98
C VAL A 863 25.20 -11.12 -13.74
N PRO A 864 24.35 -11.96 -13.14
CA PRO A 864 22.96 -11.60 -12.88
C PRO A 864 22.90 -10.41 -11.90
N GLY A 865 21.93 -9.51 -12.12
CA GLY A 865 21.69 -8.37 -11.22
C GLY A 865 22.68 -7.21 -11.32
N LEU A 866 23.70 -7.25 -12.19
CA LEU A 866 24.67 -6.18 -12.39
C LEU A 866 24.04 -4.79 -12.61
N SER A 867 22.93 -4.70 -13.36
CA SER A 867 22.27 -3.40 -13.57
C SER A 867 21.72 -2.82 -12.25
N HIS A 868 21.10 -3.67 -11.43
CA HIS A 868 20.59 -3.28 -10.12
C HIS A 868 21.73 -2.94 -9.15
N SER A 869 22.83 -3.71 -9.19
CA SER A 869 24.02 -3.44 -8.38
C SER A 869 24.59 -2.05 -8.64
N ILE A 870 24.73 -1.66 -9.91
CA ILE A 870 25.20 -0.32 -10.29
C ILE A 870 24.20 0.75 -9.82
N ALA A 871 22.90 0.54 -10.02
CA ALA A 871 21.88 1.49 -9.59
C ALA A 871 21.88 1.74 -8.07
N LEU A 872 22.04 0.69 -7.26
CA LEU A 872 22.12 0.79 -5.79
C LEU A 872 23.41 1.47 -5.35
N THR A 873 24.54 1.08 -5.95
CA THR A 873 25.87 1.61 -5.60
C THR A 873 25.97 3.09 -5.93
N PHE A 874 25.69 3.47 -7.18
CA PHE A 874 25.70 4.86 -7.60
C PHE A 874 24.55 5.67 -6.99
N GLY A 875 23.41 5.06 -6.68
CA GLY A 875 22.34 5.70 -5.92
C GLY A 875 22.81 6.14 -4.53
N ARG A 876 23.57 5.28 -3.83
CA ARG A 876 24.18 5.62 -2.54
C ARG A 876 25.25 6.71 -2.68
N ILE A 877 26.12 6.62 -3.68
CA ILE A 877 27.17 7.61 -3.96
C ILE A 877 26.54 8.97 -4.27
N ALA A 878 25.62 9.02 -5.24
CA ALA A 878 24.90 10.24 -5.63
C ALA A 878 24.17 10.87 -4.43
N GLY A 879 23.46 10.07 -3.63
CA GLY A 879 22.77 10.56 -2.44
C GLY A 879 23.73 11.14 -1.39
N ARG A 880 24.84 10.44 -1.11
CA ARG A 880 25.86 10.90 -0.15
C ARG A 880 26.52 12.19 -0.60
N ASN A 881 26.86 12.31 -1.88
CA ASN A 881 27.56 13.47 -2.41
C ASN A 881 26.62 14.66 -2.57
N ALA A 882 25.39 14.44 -3.04
CA ALA A 882 24.36 15.46 -3.04
C ALA A 882 24.06 15.98 -1.62
N ALA A 883 24.20 15.16 -0.57
CA ALA A 883 24.01 15.60 0.81
C ALA A 883 25.17 16.45 1.36
N GLN A 884 26.36 16.39 0.74
CA GLN A 884 27.53 17.20 1.10
C GLN A 884 27.52 18.57 0.43
N GLY A 885 26.94 18.67 -0.78
CA GLY A 885 26.60 19.94 -1.45
C GLY A 885 27.39 20.25 -2.70
#